data_AF-A0A1X1V345-F1
#
_entry.id   AF-A0A1X1V345-F1
#
_cell.length_a   1.000
_cell.length_b   1.000
_cell.length_c   1.000
_cell.angle_alpha   90.00
_cell.angle_beta   90.00
_cell.angle_gamma   90.00
#
_symmetry.space_group_name_H-M   'P 1'
#
loop_
_entity.id
_entity.type
_entity.pdbx_description
1 polymer ?
#
loop_
_entity_poly.entity_id
_entity_poly.type
_entity_poly.pdbx_seq_one_letter_code
_entity_poly.pdbx_strand_id
1 'polypeptide(L)'
;MRWLTFRDGDGQRTGVLSGDAIHALPPGVTLLELVGSGAAGLREVGEAALRSAPTVRLDEVTLAAPTPRPPSIRDSLCFLDHMRNCQAAMGGGRVLKDTWYRIPAFYFACPSTVLGPYDDAPMAPGSAWQDFELEIAAVIGTGGKDLSVTEAEQAIIGYTIFNDWSARDLQQLEGQLAIGQAKGKDSGVTLGPYLVTPDELELYRRNGKLSLDVTALVNDTVIGEGSTGAMDWTFGEVISYASRGVLLTPGDVFGSGTVPTCTLVEHLDPRAPESFPGWLHDGDVVTLKVQGLGETRQTVRKTPAPHRLPPRPNPDAKPAAERVNDAPAKIPYTRGLHEVGDRVWAWLLPDGGYGWSNAGLVAGDGASLLVDTLFDLALTREMLDAMRPVTDSAPITDALITHSNGDHTHGNQLLDRSVRIIAAKGTAEEIAHGMQPEMLVMTQTADLGPVATRYVRDRFGPFDFSGISLRNADHTFDDELTIEVGGREVRLLNLGPAHTAADSVAHVPDAGVLFAGDLLFIGCTPIVWAGPIANWVAACDAMIALDAPTVVPGHGPVTDPDGIRAVRGYLVHVAEQAEAAYRKGLSFVEAADGIDLGEYATWLDAERVVVNVYQRYRELDPGTPQLPAMGLLSMQAEWLAKRG
;
A
#
# COMPACT_ATOMS: atom_id res chain seq x y z
N MET A 1 41.29 -6.34 2.59
CA MET A 1 40.95 -6.04 3.99
C MET A 1 39.47 -5.68 4.14
N ARG A 2 38.90 -5.91 5.32
CA ARG A 2 37.54 -5.49 5.71
C ARG A 2 37.63 -4.34 6.73
N TRP A 3 37.20 -3.17 6.33
CA TRP A 3 37.19 -1.95 7.16
C TRP A 3 35.79 -1.71 7.72
N LEU A 4 35.73 -1.18 8.94
CA LEU A 4 34.46 -0.87 9.60
C LEU A 4 34.55 0.38 10.46
N THR A 5 33.38 0.99 10.66
CA THR A 5 33.17 2.03 11.67
C THR A 5 32.27 1.44 12.75
N PHE A 6 32.64 1.62 14.01
CA PHE A 6 31.91 1.08 15.16
C PHE A 6 31.80 2.12 16.28
N ARG A 7 30.91 1.86 17.24
CA ARG A 7 30.77 2.64 18.47
C ARG A 7 31.14 1.75 19.66
N ASP A 8 32.04 2.24 20.50
CA ASP A 8 32.41 1.67 21.80
C ASP A 8 32.26 2.72 22.91
N GLY A 9 32.78 2.44 24.11
CA GLY A 9 32.73 3.36 25.25
C GLY A 9 33.41 4.72 25.01
N ASP A 10 34.29 4.83 24.01
CA ASP A 10 35.01 6.04 23.63
C ASP A 10 34.37 6.78 22.44
N GLY A 11 33.21 6.30 21.96
CA GLY A 11 32.46 6.89 20.85
C GLY A 11 32.71 6.19 19.51
N GLN A 12 32.59 6.94 18.41
CA GLN A 12 32.75 6.38 17.07
C GLN A 12 34.23 6.18 16.70
N ARG A 13 34.60 4.99 16.27
CA ARG A 13 35.96 4.59 15.92
C ARG A 13 36.01 3.79 14.62
N THR A 14 37.20 3.71 14.02
CA THR A 14 37.49 2.98 12.78
C THR A 14 38.42 1.81 13.08
N GLY A 15 38.28 0.69 12.37
CA GLY A 15 39.20 -0.44 12.49
C GLY A 15 39.19 -1.39 11.30
N VAL A 16 40.09 -2.37 11.36
CA VAL A 16 40.16 -3.48 10.41
C VAL A 16 39.72 -4.76 11.10
N LEU A 17 38.83 -5.54 10.47
CA LEU A 17 38.38 -6.82 10.97
C LEU A 17 39.34 -7.95 10.59
N SER A 18 39.69 -8.80 11.56
CA SER A 18 40.38 -10.08 11.36
C SER A 18 39.75 -11.16 12.23
N GLY A 19 39.09 -12.14 11.62
CA GLY A 19 38.21 -13.06 12.36
C GLY A 19 37.11 -12.27 13.08
N ASP A 20 37.00 -12.47 14.39
CA ASP A 20 36.03 -11.76 15.25
C ASP A 20 36.66 -10.57 16.01
N ALA A 21 37.90 -10.20 15.66
CA ALA A 21 38.65 -9.14 16.31
C ALA A 21 38.76 -7.89 15.42
N ILE A 22 38.42 -6.74 15.98
CA ILE A 22 38.57 -5.42 15.37
C ILE A 22 39.90 -4.83 15.84
N HIS A 23 40.84 -4.66 14.92
CA HIS A 23 42.06 -3.91 15.16
C HIS A 23 41.75 -2.42 15.06
N ALA A 24 41.46 -1.81 16.21
CA ALA A 24 40.96 -0.46 16.29
C ALA A 24 42.08 0.57 16.09
N LEU A 25 41.79 1.61 15.29
CA LEU A 25 42.68 2.76 15.13
C LEU A 25 42.55 3.74 16.31
N PRO A 26 43.52 4.66 16.45
CA PRO A 26 43.43 5.74 17.44
C PRO A 26 42.13 6.56 17.28
N PRO A 27 41.53 7.05 18.39
CA PRO A 27 40.38 7.94 18.33
C PRO A 27 40.62 9.16 17.42
N GLY A 28 39.60 9.58 16.70
CA GLY A 28 39.66 10.70 15.74
C GLY A 28 40.03 10.32 14.31
N VAL A 29 40.57 9.11 14.06
CA VAL A 29 40.82 8.62 12.70
C VAL A 29 39.53 8.08 12.10
N THR A 30 39.06 8.67 11.01
CA THR A 30 37.84 8.25 10.32
C THR A 30 38.14 7.41 9.09
N LEU A 31 37.25 6.46 8.75
CA LEU A 31 37.41 5.68 7.52
C LEU A 31 37.39 6.58 6.26
N LEU A 32 36.63 7.67 6.28
CA LEU A 32 36.58 8.62 5.17
C LEU A 32 37.94 9.30 4.91
N GLU A 33 38.66 9.70 5.96
CA GLU A 33 40.02 10.26 5.84
C GLU A 33 41.00 9.23 5.27
N LEU A 34 40.90 7.97 5.71
CA LEU A 34 41.74 6.88 5.20
C LEU A 34 41.44 6.57 3.74
N VAL A 35 40.17 6.58 3.35
CA VAL A 35 39.76 6.47 1.95
C VAL A 35 40.38 7.59 1.10
N GLY A 36 40.44 8.80 1.63
CA GLY A 36 41.13 9.94 1.00
C GLY A 36 42.64 9.80 0.84
N SER A 37 43.28 8.87 1.56
CA SER A 37 44.71 8.54 1.39
C SER A 37 44.99 7.61 0.21
N GLY A 38 43.94 7.13 -0.47
CA GLY A 38 44.01 6.20 -1.59
C GLY A 38 44.33 4.76 -1.16
N ALA A 39 44.30 3.83 -2.12
CA ALA A 39 44.42 2.39 -1.86
C ALA A 39 45.73 2.00 -1.16
N ALA A 40 46.85 2.64 -1.52
CA ALA A 40 48.15 2.36 -0.90
C ALA A 40 48.20 2.81 0.57
N GLY A 41 47.71 4.02 0.87
CA GLY A 41 47.66 4.54 2.24
C GLY A 41 46.70 3.75 3.12
N LEU A 42 45.51 3.43 2.62
CA LEU A 42 44.55 2.57 3.31
C LEU A 42 45.19 1.21 3.64
N ARG A 43 45.85 0.58 2.67
CA ARG A 43 46.54 -0.70 2.88
C ARG A 43 47.64 -0.62 3.93
N GLU A 44 48.51 0.39 3.86
CA GLU A 44 49.62 0.56 4.81
C GLU A 44 49.11 0.69 6.24
N VAL A 45 48.10 1.54 6.46
CA VAL A 45 47.48 1.73 7.77
C VAL A 45 46.82 0.44 8.26
N GLY A 46 46.13 -0.29 7.38
CA GLY A 46 45.49 -1.55 7.74
C GLY A 46 46.49 -2.64 8.11
N GLU A 47 47.57 -2.79 7.35
CA GLU A 47 48.64 -3.74 7.66
C GLU A 47 49.34 -3.39 8.98
N ALA A 48 49.51 -2.10 9.28
CA ALA A 48 50.04 -1.64 10.56
C ALA A 48 49.08 -1.94 11.73
N ALA A 49 47.78 -1.71 11.55
CA ALA A 49 46.75 -1.98 12.55
C ALA A 49 46.69 -3.47 12.91
N LEU A 50 46.74 -4.35 11.91
CA LEU A 50 46.74 -5.81 12.08
C LEU A 50 47.96 -6.33 12.87
N ARG A 51 49.07 -5.57 12.91
CA ARG A 51 50.26 -5.89 13.72
C ARG A 51 50.19 -5.33 15.16
N SER A 52 49.17 -4.53 15.48
CA SER A 52 49.04 -3.82 16.76
C SER A 52 48.02 -4.49 17.71
N ALA A 53 48.14 -4.19 19.01
CA ALA A 53 47.54 -4.98 20.09
C ALA A 53 46.18 -4.52 20.69
N PRO A 54 45.60 -3.32 20.48
CA PRO A 54 44.24 -3.10 20.97
C PRO A 54 43.25 -3.70 19.97
N THR A 55 42.86 -4.94 20.25
CA THR A 55 41.72 -5.58 19.59
C THR A 55 40.47 -5.43 20.45
N VAL A 56 39.35 -5.07 19.83
CA VAL A 56 38.02 -5.11 20.43
C VAL A 56 37.26 -6.27 19.77
N ARG A 57 36.44 -7.03 20.51
CA ARG A 57 35.65 -8.08 19.87
C ARG A 57 34.47 -7.49 19.12
N LEU A 58 34.12 -8.10 18.00
CA LEU A 58 33.00 -7.65 17.15
C LEU A 58 31.65 -7.68 17.89
N ASP A 59 31.45 -8.63 18.81
CA ASP A 59 30.23 -8.79 19.60
C ASP A 59 30.14 -7.84 20.81
N GLU A 60 31.19 -7.05 21.07
CA GLU A 60 31.25 -6.06 22.16
C GLU A 60 30.94 -4.63 21.68
N VAL A 61 30.69 -4.42 20.38
CA VAL A 61 30.50 -3.10 19.78
C VAL A 61 29.22 -3.00 18.96
N THR A 62 28.80 -1.77 18.70
CA THR A 62 27.72 -1.49 17.73
C THR A 62 28.34 -1.01 16.42
N LEU A 63 28.06 -1.69 15.30
CA LEU A 63 28.52 -1.24 13.99
C LEU A 63 27.71 -0.03 13.51
N ALA A 64 28.42 0.95 12.95
CA ALA A 64 27.83 2.02 12.15
C ALA A 64 28.08 1.72 10.66
N ALA A 65 27.48 2.51 9.77
CA ALA A 65 27.84 2.47 8.36
C ALA A 65 29.36 2.68 8.18
N PRO A 66 30.04 1.98 7.25
CA PRO A 66 31.49 2.17 7.04
C PRO A 66 31.85 3.65 6.81
N THR A 67 31.04 4.35 6.03
CA THR A 67 31.10 5.81 5.82
C THR A 67 29.78 6.45 6.25
N PRO A 68 29.60 6.83 7.53
CA PRO A 68 28.31 7.32 8.04
C PRO A 68 27.82 8.64 7.41
N ARG A 69 28.73 9.42 6.84
CA ARG A 69 28.44 10.69 6.15
C ARG A 69 29.26 10.76 4.87
N PRO A 70 28.89 10.00 3.83
CA PRO A 70 29.61 10.05 2.56
C PRO A 70 29.41 11.44 1.92
N PRO A 71 30.39 11.94 1.13
CA PRO A 71 30.26 13.25 0.48
C PRO A 71 29.08 13.31 -0.50
N SER A 72 28.84 12.23 -1.23
CA SER A 72 27.66 12.06 -2.08
C SER A 72 27.28 10.58 -2.20
N ILE A 73 26.01 10.34 -2.53
CA ILE A 73 25.49 9.03 -2.89
C ILE A 73 24.79 9.17 -4.23
N ARG A 74 25.20 8.36 -5.21
CA ARG A 74 24.54 8.24 -6.50
C ARG A 74 24.11 6.80 -6.66
N ASP A 75 22.82 6.55 -6.56
CA ASP A 75 22.31 5.20 -6.73
C ASP A 75 21.90 4.95 -8.19
N SER A 76 22.34 3.82 -8.72
CA SER A 76 22.34 3.51 -10.16
C SER A 76 21.27 2.50 -10.52
N LEU A 77 21.06 2.25 -11.80
CA LEU A 77 20.10 1.23 -12.27
C LEU A 77 20.81 0.28 -13.23
N CYS A 78 21.79 -0.47 -12.70
CA CYS A 78 22.67 -1.32 -13.50
C CYS A 78 22.00 -2.61 -13.97
N PHE A 79 20.87 -3.00 -13.38
CA PHE A 79 20.14 -4.22 -13.71
C PHE A 79 18.88 -3.87 -14.51
N LEU A 80 18.91 -4.09 -15.83
CA LEU A 80 17.76 -3.80 -16.69
C LEU A 80 16.60 -4.76 -16.42
N ASP A 81 16.86 -5.98 -15.95
CA ASP A 81 15.80 -6.93 -15.56
C ASP A 81 14.98 -6.45 -14.35
N HIS A 82 15.60 -5.78 -13.36
CA HIS A 82 14.89 -5.12 -12.28
C HIS A 82 13.88 -4.09 -12.85
N MET A 83 14.33 -3.24 -13.79
CA MET A 83 13.45 -2.27 -14.45
C MET A 83 12.29 -2.92 -15.22
N ARG A 84 12.55 -4.05 -15.89
CA ARG A 84 11.52 -4.81 -16.62
C ARG A 84 10.49 -5.39 -15.65
N ASN A 85 10.92 -5.88 -14.50
CA ASN A 85 10.07 -6.48 -13.49
C ASN A 85 9.21 -5.40 -12.81
N CYS A 86 9.81 -4.28 -12.40
CA CYS A 86 9.07 -3.12 -11.89
C CYS A 86 8.05 -2.59 -12.91
N GLN A 87 8.41 -2.43 -14.19
CA GLN A 87 7.46 -1.96 -15.21
C GLN A 87 6.27 -2.93 -15.37
N ALA A 88 6.51 -4.24 -15.27
CA ALA A 88 5.45 -5.24 -15.34
C ALA A 88 4.54 -5.22 -14.10
N ALA A 89 5.12 -5.11 -12.90
CA ALA A 89 4.39 -5.00 -11.63
C ALA A 89 3.44 -3.79 -11.61
N MET A 90 3.85 -2.69 -12.25
CA MET A 90 3.05 -1.48 -12.40
C MET A 90 2.06 -1.54 -13.57
N GLY A 91 1.82 -2.72 -14.16
CA GLY A 91 0.85 -2.94 -15.23
C GLY A 91 1.35 -2.63 -16.65
N GLY A 92 2.62 -2.29 -16.81
CA GLY A 92 3.27 -2.08 -18.10
C GLY A 92 3.78 -3.37 -18.75
N GLY A 93 4.39 -3.25 -19.94
CA GLY A 93 5.09 -4.37 -20.57
C GLY A 93 6.52 -4.55 -20.04
N ARG A 94 7.23 -5.59 -20.48
CA ARG A 94 8.67 -5.79 -20.18
C ARG A 94 9.62 -5.13 -21.19
N VAL A 95 9.07 -4.36 -22.14
CA VAL A 95 9.88 -3.65 -23.14
C VAL A 95 10.32 -2.31 -22.56
N LEU A 96 11.63 -2.15 -22.38
CA LEU A 96 12.24 -0.89 -21.96
C LEU A 96 12.39 0.08 -23.13
N LYS A 97 12.28 1.39 -22.85
CA LYS A 97 12.59 2.47 -23.80
C LYS A 97 14.05 2.38 -24.27
N ASP A 98 14.32 2.78 -25.51
CA ASP A 98 15.66 2.77 -26.13
C ASP A 98 16.75 3.46 -25.28
N THR A 99 16.37 4.50 -24.53
CA THR A 99 17.27 5.26 -23.64
C THR A 99 18.01 4.37 -22.61
N TRP A 100 17.35 3.31 -22.10
CA TRP A 100 17.95 2.38 -21.12
C TRP A 100 19.20 1.65 -21.65
N TYR A 101 19.32 1.53 -22.98
CA TYR A 101 20.44 0.88 -23.66
C TYR A 101 21.50 1.86 -24.14
N ARG A 102 21.28 3.18 -23.96
CA ARG A 102 22.20 4.23 -24.45
C ARG A 102 23.04 4.85 -23.35
N ILE A 103 22.46 5.01 -22.17
CA ILE A 103 23.10 5.66 -21.03
C ILE A 103 22.76 4.91 -19.74
N PRO A 104 23.71 4.78 -18.80
CA PRO A 104 23.39 4.32 -17.45
C PRO A 104 22.57 5.40 -16.73
N ALA A 105 21.53 4.96 -16.00
CA ALA A 105 20.72 5.84 -15.17
C ALA A 105 21.21 5.79 -13.71
N PHE A 106 21.16 6.94 -13.05
CA PHE A 106 21.36 7.06 -11.61
C PHE A 106 20.57 8.27 -11.07
N TYR A 107 20.31 8.29 -9.77
CA TYR A 107 19.76 9.44 -9.07
C TYR A 107 20.62 9.78 -7.83
N PHE A 108 20.39 10.95 -7.22
CA PHE A 108 21.08 11.33 -5.99
C PHE A 108 20.26 10.90 -4.78
N ALA A 109 20.82 9.99 -3.97
CA ALA A 109 20.25 9.63 -2.69
C ALA A 109 20.76 10.58 -1.60
N CYS A 110 19.98 10.74 -0.52
CA CYS A 110 20.26 11.71 0.53
C CYS A 110 21.38 11.21 1.48
N PRO A 111 22.58 11.81 1.52
CA PRO A 111 23.66 11.34 2.39
C PRO A 111 23.38 11.52 3.89
N SER A 112 22.37 12.32 4.24
CA SER A 112 21.98 12.58 5.63
C SER A 112 21.12 11.47 6.25
N THR A 113 20.65 10.51 5.45
CA THR A 113 19.74 9.44 5.87
C THR A 113 20.44 8.09 5.90
N VAL A 114 21.78 8.08 5.94
CA VAL A 114 22.57 6.85 6.02
C VAL A 114 22.35 6.15 7.37
N LEU A 115 22.00 4.88 7.31
CA LEU A 115 21.81 3.97 8.42
C LEU A 115 22.97 2.96 8.48
N GLY A 116 23.35 2.58 9.71
CA GLY A 116 24.25 1.46 9.94
C GLY A 116 23.59 0.10 9.64
N PRO A 117 24.41 -0.97 9.53
CA PRO A 117 23.95 -2.30 9.09
C PRO A 117 22.91 -2.95 10.02
N TYR A 118 22.81 -2.46 11.27
CA TYR A 118 21.91 -2.98 12.30
C TYR A 118 21.06 -1.89 12.97
N ASP A 119 21.03 -0.68 12.38
CA ASP A 119 20.13 0.38 12.83
C ASP A 119 18.68 0.06 12.43
N ASP A 120 17.73 0.49 13.25
CA ASP A 120 16.32 0.47 12.87
C ASP A 120 16.08 1.36 11.64
N ALA A 121 15.28 0.89 10.69
CA ALA A 121 14.96 1.60 9.47
C ALA A 121 13.60 2.31 9.59
N PRO A 122 13.53 3.65 9.48
CA PRO A 122 12.26 4.34 9.53
C PRO A 122 11.47 4.12 8.24
N MET A 123 10.17 3.85 8.36
CA MET A 123 9.24 3.96 7.23
C MET A 123 9.18 5.42 6.77
N ALA A 124 9.07 5.65 5.46
CA ALA A 124 8.85 7.00 4.95
C ALA A 124 7.54 7.59 5.53
N PRO A 125 7.55 8.82 6.05
CA PRO A 125 6.35 9.42 6.62
C PRO A 125 5.17 9.41 5.65
N GLY A 126 4.10 8.71 6.02
CA GLY A 126 2.86 8.64 5.24
C GLY A 126 2.88 7.60 4.12
N SER A 127 3.93 6.79 4.00
CA SER A 127 3.96 5.67 3.06
C SER A 127 3.22 4.46 3.63
N ALA A 128 2.41 3.82 2.78
CA ALA A 128 1.87 2.48 2.98
C ALA A 128 2.67 1.42 2.20
N TRP A 129 3.34 1.80 1.12
CA TRP A 129 4.09 0.86 0.26
C TRP A 129 5.59 0.92 0.54
N GLN A 130 5.96 0.66 1.81
CA GLN A 130 7.36 0.62 2.22
C GLN A 130 8.02 -0.67 1.71
N ASP A 131 9.21 -0.52 1.13
CA ASP A 131 9.95 -1.57 0.46
C ASP A 131 11.45 -1.44 0.78
N PHE A 132 12.19 -2.50 0.51
CA PHE A 132 13.65 -2.58 0.57
C PHE A 132 14.21 -2.92 -0.81
N GLU A 133 15.50 -2.66 -1.02
CA GLU A 133 16.17 -2.94 -2.29
C GLU A 133 17.59 -3.42 -1.99
N LEU A 134 17.86 -4.72 -2.19
CA LEU A 134 19.20 -5.28 -1.96
C LEU A 134 20.15 -4.97 -3.11
N GLU A 135 21.23 -4.28 -2.74
CA GLU A 135 22.27 -3.83 -3.64
C GLU A 135 23.68 -4.04 -3.07
N ILE A 136 24.67 -3.73 -3.91
CA ILE A 136 26.02 -3.42 -3.44
C ILE A 136 26.40 -2.03 -3.89
N ALA A 137 27.36 -1.41 -3.20
CA ALA A 137 27.91 -0.13 -3.62
C ALA A 137 29.42 -0.16 -3.79
N ALA A 138 29.90 0.58 -4.78
CA ALA A 138 31.31 0.91 -4.97
C ALA A 138 31.62 2.25 -4.29
N VAL A 139 32.75 2.33 -3.59
CA VAL A 139 33.22 3.56 -2.93
C VAL A 139 34.46 4.10 -3.66
N ILE A 140 34.44 5.38 -4.00
CA ILE A 140 35.57 6.05 -4.66
C ILE A 140 36.70 6.29 -3.64
N GLY A 141 37.94 5.94 -3.95
CA GLY A 141 39.12 6.34 -3.16
C GLY A 141 40.07 7.28 -3.87
N THR A 142 40.06 7.28 -5.20
CA THR A 142 40.81 8.26 -6.01
C THR A 142 39.82 9.14 -6.74
N GLY A 143 39.75 10.41 -6.36
CA GLY A 143 38.87 11.37 -7.02
C GLY A 143 39.29 11.66 -8.46
N GLY A 144 38.38 12.26 -9.24
CA GLY A 144 38.65 12.65 -10.62
C GLY A 144 37.42 13.14 -11.37
N LYS A 145 37.63 13.69 -12.56
CA LYS A 145 36.59 14.27 -13.42
C LYS A 145 36.79 13.76 -14.84
N ASP A 146 35.70 13.54 -15.57
CA ASP A 146 35.71 13.06 -16.96
C ASP A 146 36.51 11.74 -17.12
N LEU A 147 36.37 10.84 -16.14
CA LEU A 147 37.09 9.58 -16.08
C LEU A 147 36.71 8.67 -17.26
N SER A 148 37.71 8.03 -17.86
CA SER A 148 37.48 6.85 -18.70
C SER A 148 36.94 5.68 -17.86
N VAL A 149 36.33 4.67 -18.51
CA VAL A 149 35.82 3.47 -17.83
C VAL A 149 36.91 2.77 -17.01
N THR A 150 38.13 2.69 -17.55
CA THR A 150 39.28 2.09 -16.87
C THR A 150 39.70 2.89 -15.64
N GLU A 151 39.81 4.22 -15.76
CA GLU A 151 40.14 5.09 -14.62
C GLU A 151 39.05 5.05 -13.54
N ALA A 152 37.78 4.98 -13.97
CA ALA A 152 36.64 4.85 -13.07
C ALA A 152 36.65 3.53 -12.28
N GLU A 153 36.92 2.39 -12.92
CA GLU A 153 37.06 1.11 -12.22
C GLU A 153 38.27 1.13 -11.26
N GLN A 154 39.40 1.73 -11.67
CA GLN A 154 40.59 1.87 -10.83
C GLN A 154 40.41 2.84 -9.65
N ALA A 155 39.45 3.76 -9.75
CA ALA A 155 39.14 4.71 -8.68
C ALA A 155 38.41 4.05 -7.50
N ILE A 156 37.86 2.85 -7.66
CA ILE A 156 37.11 2.13 -6.62
C ILE A 156 38.09 1.58 -5.56
N ILE A 157 37.89 1.98 -4.31
CA ILE A 157 38.73 1.53 -3.18
C ILE A 157 38.14 0.34 -2.43
N GLY A 158 36.85 0.10 -2.59
CA GLY A 158 36.16 -1.02 -1.94
C GLY A 158 34.66 -1.03 -2.22
N TYR A 159 34.03 -2.08 -1.71
CA TYR A 159 32.61 -2.35 -1.86
C TYR A 159 31.93 -2.58 -0.51
N THR A 160 30.64 -2.30 -0.42
CA THR A 160 29.79 -2.53 0.77
C THR A 160 28.40 -3.02 0.32
N ILE A 161 27.63 -3.64 1.22
CA ILE A 161 26.18 -3.83 0.96
C ILE A 161 25.51 -2.46 1.00
N PHE A 162 24.53 -2.28 0.14
CA PHE A 162 23.69 -1.10 0.04
C PHE A 162 22.22 -1.55 0.09
N ASN A 163 21.41 -0.91 0.92
CA ASN A 163 19.95 -1.10 0.92
C ASN A 163 19.27 0.23 0.61
N ASP A 164 18.52 0.30 -0.48
CA ASP A 164 17.78 1.51 -0.88
C ASP A 164 16.34 1.49 -0.36
N TRP A 165 16.10 2.08 0.82
CA TRP A 165 14.76 2.07 1.41
C TRP A 165 13.79 2.88 0.55
N SER A 166 12.70 2.23 0.14
CA SER A 166 11.85 2.73 -0.93
C SER A 166 10.40 2.86 -0.49
N ALA A 167 9.82 4.05 -0.64
CA ALA A 167 8.38 4.28 -0.46
C ALA A 167 7.71 4.35 -1.84
N ARG A 168 7.18 3.22 -2.32
CA ARG A 168 6.76 3.05 -3.72
C ARG A 168 5.57 3.92 -4.11
N ASP A 169 4.67 4.18 -3.16
CA ASP A 169 3.53 5.07 -3.31
C ASP A 169 3.95 6.54 -3.48
N LEU A 170 4.85 7.03 -2.63
CA LEU A 170 5.43 8.37 -2.74
C LEU A 170 6.27 8.50 -4.02
N GLN A 171 7.07 7.47 -4.33
CA GLN A 171 7.86 7.38 -5.56
C GLN A 171 6.98 7.47 -6.81
N GLN A 172 5.84 6.78 -6.83
CA GLN A 172 4.88 6.82 -7.92
C GLN A 172 4.25 8.20 -8.09
N LEU A 173 3.87 8.85 -6.98
CA LEU A 173 3.25 10.19 -7.02
C LEU A 173 4.24 11.25 -7.51
N GLU A 174 5.43 11.31 -6.93
CA GLU A 174 6.42 12.34 -7.25
C GLU A 174 7.12 12.11 -8.59
N GLY A 175 7.19 10.85 -9.04
CA GLY A 175 7.67 10.50 -10.38
C GLY A 175 6.92 11.21 -11.50
N GLN A 176 5.65 11.61 -11.28
CA GLN A 176 4.86 12.40 -12.22
C GLN A 176 5.45 13.79 -12.51
N LEU A 177 6.24 14.33 -11.58
CA LEU A 177 6.94 15.61 -11.75
C LEU A 177 8.18 15.51 -12.63
N ALA A 178 8.68 14.28 -12.86
CA ALA A 178 9.87 13.98 -13.66
C ALA A 178 11.16 14.71 -13.20
N ILE A 179 11.29 14.99 -11.89
CA ILE A 179 12.45 15.67 -11.28
C ILE A 179 13.32 14.75 -10.40
N GLY A 180 13.00 13.47 -10.30
CA GLY A 180 13.74 12.47 -9.51
C GLY A 180 12.84 11.64 -8.61
N GLN A 181 13.46 10.84 -7.74
CA GLN A 181 12.75 9.92 -6.83
C GLN A 181 12.29 10.59 -5.52
N ALA A 182 12.89 11.73 -5.18
CA ALA A 182 12.53 12.62 -4.07
C ALA A 182 12.13 11.89 -2.76
N LYS A 183 10.94 12.13 -2.20
CA LYS A 183 10.47 11.55 -0.94
C LYS A 183 10.28 10.04 -0.97
N GLY A 184 10.21 9.44 -2.16
CA GLY A 184 10.24 7.99 -2.33
C GLY A 184 11.53 7.33 -1.84
N LYS A 185 12.64 8.08 -1.67
CA LYS A 185 13.98 7.57 -1.33
C LYS A 185 14.66 8.32 -0.17
N ASP A 186 13.93 9.21 0.50
CA ASP A 186 14.48 10.04 1.60
C ASP A 186 14.44 9.32 2.97
N SER A 187 13.79 8.15 3.09
CA SER A 187 13.65 7.48 4.40
C SER A 187 14.93 6.85 4.90
N GLY A 188 15.79 6.33 4.01
CA GLY A 188 17.09 5.83 4.42
C GLY A 188 17.89 5.15 3.32
N VAL A 189 19.21 5.12 3.52
CA VAL A 189 20.12 4.24 2.79
C VAL A 189 20.94 3.47 3.80
N THR A 190 20.99 2.15 3.70
CA THR A 190 21.82 1.35 4.60
C THR A 190 23.14 1.05 3.94
N LEU A 191 24.25 1.30 4.63
CA LEU A 191 25.57 0.88 4.19
C LEU A 191 26.19 -0.03 5.24
N GLY A 192 26.71 -1.18 4.83
CA GLY A 192 27.56 -1.99 5.70
C GLY A 192 27.56 -3.47 5.35
N PRO A 193 27.93 -4.34 6.30
CA PRO A 193 28.57 -3.99 7.57
C PRO A 193 30.01 -3.47 7.40
N TYR A 194 30.64 -3.71 6.24
CA TYR A 194 32.06 -3.44 6.00
C TYR A 194 32.30 -2.72 4.67
N LEU A 195 33.38 -1.94 4.60
CA LEU A 195 34.04 -1.58 3.35
C LEU A 195 35.11 -2.64 3.04
N VAL A 196 34.86 -3.46 2.03
CA VAL A 196 35.74 -4.57 1.64
C VAL A 196 36.58 -4.16 0.43
N THR A 197 37.91 -4.26 0.54
CA THR A 197 38.81 -3.87 -0.56
C THR A 197 38.78 -4.89 -1.71
N PRO A 198 39.03 -4.46 -2.97
CA PRO A 198 38.86 -5.33 -4.15
C PRO A 198 39.66 -6.63 -4.12
N ASP A 199 40.85 -6.64 -3.52
CA ASP A 199 41.71 -7.82 -3.41
C ASP A 199 41.08 -8.98 -2.61
N GLU A 200 40.23 -8.70 -1.63
CA GLU A 200 39.49 -9.73 -0.87
C GLU A 200 38.36 -10.36 -1.69
N LEU A 201 37.94 -9.70 -2.77
CA LEU A 201 36.81 -10.11 -3.59
C LEU A 201 37.26 -10.72 -4.92
N GLU A 202 38.57 -10.77 -5.20
CA GLU A 202 39.11 -11.24 -6.47
C GLU A 202 38.70 -12.70 -6.77
N LEU A 203 38.58 -13.54 -5.74
CA LEU A 203 38.12 -14.93 -5.90
C LEU A 203 36.68 -15.06 -6.43
N TYR A 204 35.88 -13.99 -6.36
CA TYR A 204 34.50 -13.93 -6.87
C TYR A 204 34.40 -13.27 -8.25
N ARG A 205 35.52 -12.81 -8.83
CA ARG A 205 35.49 -12.27 -10.20
C ARG A 205 35.24 -13.38 -11.22
N ARG A 206 34.31 -13.14 -12.14
CA ARG A 206 33.96 -14.04 -13.25
C ARG A 206 33.88 -13.22 -14.52
N ASN A 207 34.62 -13.63 -15.56
CA ASN A 207 34.68 -12.93 -16.85
C ASN A 207 34.97 -11.42 -16.71
N GLY A 208 35.85 -11.05 -15.77
CA GLY A 208 36.22 -9.66 -15.49
C GLY A 208 35.23 -8.88 -14.62
N LYS A 209 34.03 -9.40 -14.34
CA LYS A 209 33.03 -8.76 -13.48
C LYS A 209 33.06 -9.32 -12.07
N LEU A 210 32.72 -8.49 -11.09
CA LEU A 210 32.51 -8.92 -9.71
C LEU A 210 31.14 -9.64 -9.61
N SER A 211 31.14 -10.94 -9.30
CA SER A 211 29.94 -11.78 -9.29
C SER A 211 29.73 -12.36 -7.90
N LEU A 212 28.97 -11.65 -7.07
CA LEU A 212 28.63 -12.02 -5.70
C LEU A 212 27.20 -12.55 -5.68
N ASP A 213 27.00 -13.70 -5.04
CA ASP A 213 25.66 -14.21 -4.75
C ASP A 213 25.01 -13.37 -3.64
N VAL A 214 23.71 -13.11 -3.78
CA VAL A 214 22.93 -12.29 -2.84
C VAL A 214 21.63 -12.98 -2.45
N THR A 215 21.17 -12.72 -1.22
CA THR A 215 19.89 -13.20 -0.69
C THR A 215 19.23 -12.11 0.13
N ALA A 216 17.96 -11.85 -0.12
CA ALA A 216 17.12 -10.95 0.66
C ALA A 216 16.04 -11.71 1.42
N LEU A 217 15.89 -11.39 2.71
CA LEU A 217 14.88 -12.00 3.58
C LEU A 217 14.04 -10.93 4.29
N VAL A 218 12.76 -11.23 4.49
CA VAL A 218 11.85 -10.50 5.38
C VAL A 218 11.31 -11.49 6.40
N ASN A 219 11.46 -11.19 7.70
CA ASN A 219 11.02 -12.06 8.80
C ASN A 219 11.49 -13.52 8.62
N ASP A 220 12.77 -13.69 8.29
CA ASP A 220 13.43 -14.98 8.02
C ASP A 220 12.90 -15.75 6.80
N THR A 221 11.96 -15.17 6.03
CA THR A 221 11.46 -15.73 4.77
C THR A 221 12.24 -15.16 3.59
N VAL A 222 12.74 -16.02 2.71
CA VAL A 222 13.45 -15.59 1.49
C VAL A 222 12.47 -14.93 0.53
N ILE A 223 12.74 -13.67 0.21
CA ILE A 223 11.99 -12.89 -0.79
C ILE A 223 12.63 -13.06 -2.17
N GLY A 224 13.97 -13.02 -2.23
CA GLY A 224 14.69 -13.06 -3.50
C GLY A 224 16.13 -13.49 -3.36
N GLU A 225 16.67 -14.03 -4.44
CA GLU A 225 18.05 -14.45 -4.59
C GLU A 225 18.56 -14.04 -5.97
N GLY A 226 19.84 -13.67 -6.06
CA GLY A 226 20.40 -13.22 -7.33
C GLY A 226 21.91 -13.15 -7.32
N SER A 227 22.47 -12.45 -8.31
CA SER A 227 23.91 -12.24 -8.41
C SER A 227 24.24 -10.88 -9.01
N THR A 228 25.28 -10.24 -8.46
CA THR A 228 25.82 -8.98 -9.02
C THR A 228 26.45 -9.17 -10.40
N GLY A 229 26.74 -10.42 -10.80
CA GLY A 229 27.22 -10.74 -12.14
C GLY A 229 26.22 -10.42 -13.27
N ALA A 230 24.93 -10.24 -12.92
CA ALA A 230 23.86 -9.89 -13.84
C ALA A 230 23.81 -8.42 -14.25
N MET A 231 24.71 -7.56 -13.73
CA MET A 231 24.75 -6.14 -14.13
C MET A 231 24.94 -5.98 -15.64
N ASP A 232 24.02 -5.24 -16.26
CA ASP A 232 24.09 -4.80 -17.66
C ASP A 232 25.09 -3.65 -17.80
N TRP A 233 25.09 -2.70 -16.86
CA TRP A 233 26.06 -1.62 -16.75
C TRP A 233 27.04 -1.89 -15.59
N THR A 234 28.34 -1.85 -15.86
CA THR A 234 29.36 -2.00 -14.82
C THR A 234 29.54 -0.72 -14.00
N PHE A 235 30.06 -0.83 -12.76
CA PHE A 235 30.41 0.36 -11.96
C PHE A 235 31.36 1.30 -12.72
N GLY A 236 32.39 0.78 -13.39
CA GLY A 236 33.29 1.59 -14.22
C GLY A 236 32.55 2.41 -15.30
N GLU A 237 31.54 1.84 -15.96
CA GLU A 237 30.73 2.54 -16.96
C GLU A 237 29.86 3.64 -16.34
N VAL A 238 29.19 3.33 -15.23
CA VAL A 238 28.32 4.30 -14.53
C VAL A 238 29.13 5.46 -13.96
N ILE A 239 30.24 5.16 -13.27
CA ILE A 239 31.12 6.16 -12.65
C ILE A 239 31.76 7.03 -13.75
N SER A 240 32.21 6.42 -14.85
CA SER A 240 32.72 7.18 -16.02
C SER A 240 31.66 8.14 -16.55
N TYR A 241 30.42 7.69 -16.73
CA TYR A 241 29.32 8.54 -17.17
C TYR A 241 29.00 9.66 -16.15
N ALA A 242 28.90 9.33 -14.87
CA ALA A 242 28.57 10.27 -13.79
C ALA A 242 29.67 11.32 -13.53
N SER A 243 30.93 11.00 -13.83
CA SER A 243 32.06 11.93 -13.67
C SER A 243 32.14 13.03 -14.74
N ARG A 244 31.29 12.98 -15.79
CA ARG A 244 31.32 13.94 -16.90
C ARG A 244 30.98 15.35 -16.40
N GLY A 245 31.96 16.25 -16.43
CA GLY A 245 31.84 17.63 -15.97
C GLY A 245 31.76 17.80 -14.45
N VAL A 246 31.89 16.72 -13.65
CA VAL A 246 31.74 16.73 -12.19
C VAL A 246 32.92 16.04 -11.52
N LEU A 247 33.58 16.71 -10.57
CA LEU A 247 34.65 16.11 -9.77
C LEU A 247 34.04 15.10 -8.79
N LEU A 248 34.43 13.83 -8.94
CA LEU A 248 34.20 12.79 -7.94
C LEU A 248 35.23 12.90 -6.83
N THR A 249 34.81 12.70 -5.59
CA THR A 249 35.68 12.84 -4.41
C THR A 249 35.83 11.51 -3.67
N PRO A 250 36.97 11.26 -2.99
CA PRO A 250 37.11 10.08 -2.15
C PRO A 250 35.98 10.00 -1.10
N GLY A 251 35.35 8.83 -1.01
CA GLY A 251 34.18 8.56 -0.19
C GLY A 251 32.85 8.68 -0.92
N ASP A 252 32.80 9.20 -2.16
CA ASP A 252 31.60 9.14 -2.99
C ASP A 252 31.13 7.68 -3.12
N VAL A 253 29.84 7.44 -2.92
CA VAL A 253 29.22 6.11 -2.95
C VAL A 253 28.38 5.98 -4.22
N PHE A 254 28.57 4.87 -4.93
CA PHE A 254 27.77 4.50 -6.09
C PHE A 254 27.04 3.20 -5.81
N GLY A 255 25.71 3.25 -5.63
CA GLY A 255 24.86 2.06 -5.53
C GLY A 255 24.72 1.39 -6.90
N SER A 256 24.44 0.08 -6.90
CA SER A 256 24.34 -0.68 -8.14
C SER A 256 22.96 -0.60 -8.79
N GLY A 257 21.94 -0.19 -8.05
CA GLY A 257 20.58 -0.60 -8.34
C GLY A 257 20.32 -2.01 -7.81
N THR A 258 19.06 -2.31 -7.63
CA THR A 258 18.57 -3.56 -7.04
C THR A 258 18.95 -4.76 -7.86
N VAL A 259 19.52 -5.77 -7.21
CA VAL A 259 19.69 -7.09 -7.83
C VAL A 259 18.30 -7.67 -8.10
N PRO A 260 17.98 -8.12 -9.33
CA PRO A 260 16.65 -8.58 -9.68
C PRO A 260 16.09 -9.60 -8.67
N THR A 261 14.79 -9.51 -8.41
CA THR A 261 14.01 -10.26 -7.40
C THR A 261 14.24 -9.87 -5.93
N CYS A 262 15.27 -9.08 -5.62
CA CYS A 262 15.64 -8.75 -4.24
C CYS A 262 15.02 -7.43 -3.74
N THR A 263 13.73 -7.25 -4.04
CA THR A 263 12.84 -6.16 -3.58
C THR A 263 11.40 -6.65 -3.65
N LEU A 264 10.48 -6.09 -2.84
CA LEU A 264 9.09 -6.57 -2.79
C LEU A 264 8.33 -6.23 -4.07
N VAL A 265 8.48 -5.02 -4.61
CA VAL A 265 7.67 -4.56 -5.77
C VAL A 265 7.76 -5.49 -6.99
N GLU A 266 8.86 -6.21 -7.17
CA GLU A 266 9.02 -7.17 -8.28
C GLU A 266 8.12 -8.41 -8.15
N HIS A 267 7.60 -8.68 -6.96
CA HIS A 267 6.69 -9.80 -6.66
C HIS A 267 5.21 -9.39 -6.71
N LEU A 268 4.92 -8.12 -7.01
CA LEU A 268 3.55 -7.66 -7.24
C LEU A 268 3.10 -8.08 -8.64
N ASP A 269 2.15 -9.02 -8.72
CA ASP A 269 1.41 -9.32 -9.95
C ASP A 269 -0.04 -8.82 -9.83
N PRO A 270 -0.43 -7.78 -10.58
CA PRO A 270 -1.81 -7.30 -10.60
C PRO A 270 -2.86 -8.36 -10.99
N ARG A 271 -2.44 -9.48 -11.59
CA ARG A 271 -3.31 -10.60 -12.00
C ARG A 271 -3.40 -11.71 -10.95
N ALA A 272 -2.50 -11.72 -9.97
CA ALA A 272 -2.45 -12.67 -8.88
C ALA A 272 -2.02 -11.95 -7.58
N PRO A 273 -2.78 -10.93 -7.13
CA PRO A 273 -2.41 -10.11 -5.98
C PRO A 273 -2.23 -10.91 -4.68
N GLU A 274 -2.89 -12.07 -4.57
CA GLU A 274 -2.75 -13.01 -3.45
C GLU A 274 -1.36 -13.63 -3.32
N SER A 275 -0.53 -13.55 -4.38
CA SER A 275 0.84 -14.06 -4.39
C SER A 275 1.87 -13.03 -3.88
N PHE A 276 1.46 -11.77 -3.74
CA PHE A 276 2.34 -10.72 -3.25
C PHE A 276 2.62 -10.92 -1.75
N PRO A 277 3.89 -10.98 -1.30
CA PRO A 277 4.23 -11.18 0.11
C PRO A 277 3.78 -10.02 1.04
N GLY A 278 3.32 -8.90 0.47
CA GLY A 278 2.93 -7.71 1.21
C GLY A 278 4.05 -6.66 1.29
N TRP A 279 3.68 -5.43 1.64
CA TRP A 279 4.64 -4.36 1.92
C TRP A 279 5.19 -4.47 3.36
N LEU A 280 6.24 -3.73 3.65
CA LEU A 280 6.86 -3.71 4.98
C LEU A 280 6.03 -2.91 5.99
N HIS A 281 5.87 -3.49 7.18
CA HIS A 281 5.15 -2.95 8.31
C HIS A 281 6.06 -2.69 9.51
N ASP A 282 5.54 -1.99 10.52
CA ASP A 282 6.24 -1.79 11.80
C ASP A 282 6.62 -3.13 12.44
N GLY A 283 7.89 -3.28 12.79
CA GLY A 283 8.42 -4.50 13.41
C GLY A 283 8.93 -5.56 12.43
N ASP A 284 8.68 -5.43 11.12
CA ASP A 284 9.25 -6.33 10.13
C ASP A 284 10.78 -6.25 10.12
N VAL A 285 11.44 -7.39 9.94
CA VAL A 285 12.90 -7.48 9.90
C VAL A 285 13.37 -7.80 8.50
N VAL A 286 14.15 -6.89 7.91
CA VAL A 286 14.83 -7.11 6.63
C VAL A 286 16.26 -7.57 6.90
N THR A 287 16.66 -8.71 6.33
CA THR A 287 18.03 -9.24 6.39
C THR A 287 18.59 -9.41 5.00
N LEU A 288 19.73 -8.78 4.71
CA LEU A 288 20.34 -8.79 3.39
C LEU A 288 21.74 -9.38 3.47
N LYS A 289 21.99 -10.43 2.67
CA LYS A 289 23.24 -11.18 2.68
C LYS A 289 23.91 -11.05 1.33
N VAL A 290 25.20 -10.73 1.33
CA VAL A 290 26.00 -10.67 0.11
C VAL A 290 27.32 -11.41 0.32
N GLN A 291 27.59 -12.36 -0.57
CA GLN A 291 28.81 -13.15 -0.56
C GLN A 291 30.05 -12.24 -0.50
N GLY A 292 30.95 -12.50 0.46
CA GLY A 292 32.18 -11.73 0.65
C GLY A 292 32.02 -10.36 1.35
N LEU A 293 30.82 -9.76 1.37
CA LEU A 293 30.57 -8.45 2.00
C LEU A 293 29.91 -8.54 3.38
N GLY A 294 29.21 -9.64 3.68
CA GLY A 294 28.62 -9.88 5.00
C GLY A 294 27.10 -9.82 4.99
N GLU A 295 26.53 -9.28 6.06
CA GLU A 295 25.08 -9.23 6.31
C GLU A 295 24.67 -7.92 6.98
N THR A 296 23.55 -7.34 6.54
CA THR A 296 22.81 -6.30 7.27
C THR A 296 21.50 -6.88 7.79
N ARG A 297 20.99 -6.37 8.91
CA ARG A 297 19.74 -6.81 9.52
C ARG A 297 19.05 -5.66 10.25
N GLN A 298 17.85 -5.27 9.81
CA GLN A 298 17.23 -4.01 10.21
C GLN A 298 15.77 -4.23 10.54
N THR A 299 15.31 -3.64 11.64
CA THR A 299 13.89 -3.63 12.01
C THR A 299 13.24 -2.39 11.43
N VAL A 300 12.17 -2.56 10.66
CA VAL A 300 11.36 -1.46 10.12
C VAL A 300 10.58 -0.82 11.27
N ARG A 301 10.57 0.52 11.30
CA ARG A 301 9.89 1.28 12.35
C ARG A 301 8.97 2.33 11.78
N LYS A 302 7.71 2.29 12.19
CA LYS A 302 6.70 3.26 11.79
C LYS A 302 7.09 4.66 12.24
N THR A 303 6.92 5.61 11.33
CA THR A 303 7.08 7.04 11.62
C THR A 303 5.72 7.72 11.77
N PRO A 304 5.66 8.87 12.46
CA PRO A 304 4.44 9.67 12.52
C PRO A 304 3.97 10.12 11.13
N ALA A 305 2.66 10.28 10.97
CA ALA A 305 2.09 10.82 9.74
C ALA A 305 2.63 12.23 9.43
N PRO A 306 2.87 12.56 8.14
CA PRO A 306 3.38 13.86 7.76
C PRO A 306 2.30 14.94 7.94
N HIS A 307 2.74 16.18 8.10
CA HIS A 307 1.83 17.33 8.06
C HIS A 307 1.27 17.49 6.64
N ARG A 308 -0.05 17.33 6.49
CA ARG A 308 -0.72 17.47 5.18
C ARG A 308 -0.61 18.90 4.64
N LEU A 309 -0.18 19.02 3.39
CA LEU A 309 -0.28 20.25 2.62
C LEU A 309 -1.60 20.24 1.85
N PRO A 310 -2.44 21.30 1.94
CA PRO A 310 -3.65 21.35 1.15
C PRO A 310 -3.29 21.41 -0.36
N PRO A 311 -3.98 20.64 -1.22
CA PRO A 311 -3.75 20.71 -2.65
C PRO A 311 -4.00 22.13 -3.17
N ARG A 312 -3.21 22.56 -4.16
CA ARG A 312 -3.42 23.86 -4.80
C ARG A 312 -4.58 23.75 -5.78
N PRO A 313 -5.51 24.72 -5.80
CA PRO A 313 -6.58 24.72 -6.79
C PRO A 313 -5.95 24.84 -8.18
N ASN A 314 -6.38 23.98 -9.10
CA ASN A 314 -6.05 24.12 -10.51
C ASN A 314 -6.99 25.19 -11.12
N PRO A 315 -6.48 26.37 -11.53
CA PRO A 315 -7.32 27.44 -12.06
C PRO A 315 -8.04 27.07 -13.36
N ASP A 316 -7.53 26.06 -14.08
CA ASP A 316 -8.11 25.58 -15.34
C ASP A 316 -9.12 24.44 -15.13
N ALA A 317 -9.20 23.88 -13.91
CA ALA A 317 -10.16 22.84 -13.60
C ALA A 317 -11.55 23.45 -13.36
N LYS A 318 -12.58 22.90 -14.01
CA LYS A 318 -13.97 23.18 -13.64
C LYS A 318 -14.16 22.87 -12.14
N PRO A 319 -14.75 23.77 -11.33
CA PRO A 319 -15.15 23.45 -9.97
C PRO A 319 -15.96 22.15 -9.95
N ALA A 320 -15.67 21.27 -8.99
CA ALA A 320 -16.54 20.12 -8.78
C ALA A 320 -17.92 20.64 -8.39
N ALA A 321 -18.98 20.04 -8.95
CA ALA A 321 -20.33 20.28 -8.46
C ALA A 321 -20.40 19.86 -6.98
N GLU A 322 -21.15 20.60 -6.19
CA GLU A 322 -21.45 20.19 -4.83
C GLU A 322 -22.20 18.86 -4.90
N ARG A 323 -21.69 17.86 -4.18
CA ARG A 323 -22.33 16.55 -4.11
C ARG A 323 -23.34 16.58 -2.97
N VAL A 324 -24.61 16.59 -3.32
CA VAL A 324 -25.73 16.65 -2.36
C VAL A 324 -26.62 15.43 -2.59
N ASN A 325 -26.95 14.72 -1.53
CA ASN A 325 -27.93 13.66 -1.56
C ASN A 325 -29.31 14.25 -1.22
N ASP A 326 -30.16 14.37 -2.23
CA ASP A 326 -31.50 14.96 -2.10
C ASP A 326 -32.59 13.93 -1.74
N ALA A 327 -32.23 12.70 -1.40
CA ALA A 327 -33.22 11.70 -1.04
C ALA A 327 -33.99 12.08 0.23
N PRO A 328 -35.30 11.78 0.30
CA PRO A 328 -36.09 11.97 1.52
C PRO A 328 -35.47 11.22 2.70
N ALA A 329 -35.28 11.93 3.80
CA ALA A 329 -34.69 11.37 5.02
C ALA A 329 -35.73 11.34 6.15
N LYS A 330 -35.85 10.21 6.86
CA LYS A 330 -36.74 10.11 8.03
C LYS A 330 -36.23 10.90 9.24
N ILE A 331 -34.92 11.08 9.32
CA ILE A 331 -34.23 11.86 10.34
C ILE A 331 -33.19 12.75 9.63
N PRO A 332 -32.67 13.81 10.27
CA PRO A 332 -31.65 14.66 9.66
C PRO A 332 -30.44 13.84 9.18
N TYR A 333 -30.13 13.92 7.87
CA TYR A 333 -28.95 13.27 7.30
C TYR A 333 -27.71 14.14 7.50
N THR A 334 -27.18 14.11 8.72
CA THR A 334 -25.98 14.86 9.12
C THR A 334 -24.97 13.92 9.75
N ARG A 335 -23.67 14.19 9.55
CA ARG A 335 -22.59 13.41 10.15
C ARG A 335 -22.76 13.29 11.66
N GLY A 336 -22.78 12.07 12.19
CA GLY A 336 -22.89 11.83 13.63
C GLY A 336 -23.76 10.64 14.02
N LEU A 337 -23.95 10.46 15.32
CA LEU A 337 -24.75 9.39 15.92
C LEU A 337 -26.20 9.85 16.10
N HIS A 338 -27.16 9.09 15.58
CA HIS A 338 -28.58 9.37 15.65
C HIS A 338 -29.35 8.18 16.22
N GLU A 339 -30.28 8.44 17.13
CA GLU A 339 -31.19 7.40 17.63
C GLU A 339 -32.28 7.12 16.59
N VAL A 340 -32.45 5.86 16.20
CA VAL A 340 -33.36 5.42 15.13
C VAL A 340 -34.45 4.45 15.63
N GLY A 341 -34.30 3.97 16.86
CA GLY A 341 -35.25 3.13 17.57
C GLY A 341 -34.86 3.05 19.05
N ASP A 342 -35.69 2.41 19.88
CA ASP A 342 -35.41 2.30 21.32
C ASP A 342 -34.06 1.63 21.59
N ARG A 343 -33.09 2.44 22.03
CA ARG A 343 -31.70 2.01 22.26
C ARG A 343 -31.06 1.39 21.01
N VAL A 344 -31.36 1.96 19.84
CA VAL A 344 -30.76 1.61 18.55
C VAL A 344 -30.34 2.90 17.86
N TRP A 345 -29.08 2.97 17.41
CA TRP A 345 -28.50 4.15 16.79
C TRP A 345 -27.90 3.83 15.41
N ALA A 346 -27.91 4.84 14.55
CA ALA A 346 -27.19 4.86 13.28
C ALA A 346 -26.10 5.93 13.34
N TRP A 347 -24.88 5.57 12.94
CA TRP A 347 -23.83 6.52 12.60
C TRP A 347 -23.94 6.86 11.12
N LEU A 348 -24.17 8.14 10.81
CA LEU A 348 -24.42 8.59 9.44
C LEU A 348 -23.25 9.38 8.88
N LEU A 349 -22.93 9.18 7.59
CA LEU A 349 -21.88 9.90 6.87
C LEU A 349 -22.38 10.47 5.52
N PRO A 350 -22.93 11.70 5.49
CA PRO A 350 -23.23 12.39 4.25
C PRO A 350 -21.98 12.64 3.41
N ASP A 351 -22.05 12.60 2.08
CA ASP A 351 -23.25 12.50 1.23
C ASP A 351 -23.75 11.05 1.01
N GLY A 352 -23.04 10.03 1.49
CA GLY A 352 -23.35 8.62 1.22
C GLY A 352 -22.73 8.11 -0.07
N GLY A 353 -21.82 8.85 -0.69
CA GLY A 353 -21.08 8.41 -1.86
C GLY A 353 -20.00 7.37 -1.52
N TYR A 354 -19.05 7.20 -2.44
CA TYR A 354 -17.91 6.27 -2.27
C TYR A 354 -17.22 6.39 -0.90
N GLY A 355 -17.20 5.30 -0.13
CA GLY A 355 -16.51 5.21 1.15
C GLY A 355 -17.20 5.89 2.33
N TRP A 356 -18.30 6.61 2.09
CA TRP A 356 -19.10 7.29 3.11
C TRP A 356 -20.28 6.40 3.49
N SER A 357 -19.99 5.31 4.21
CA SER A 357 -20.98 4.34 4.67
C SER A 357 -21.57 4.71 6.04
N ASN A 358 -22.75 4.20 6.32
CA ASN A 358 -23.36 4.24 7.63
C ASN A 358 -23.00 2.98 8.42
N ALA A 359 -23.06 3.09 9.74
CA ALA A 359 -22.90 1.98 10.68
C ALA A 359 -24.01 2.01 11.75
N GLY A 360 -24.10 0.96 12.55
CA GLY A 360 -25.17 0.77 13.53
C GLY A 360 -24.68 0.41 14.93
N LEU A 361 -25.47 0.76 15.94
CA LEU A 361 -25.28 0.29 17.31
C LEU A 361 -26.63 -0.16 17.89
N VAL A 362 -26.68 -1.39 18.39
CA VAL A 362 -27.84 -1.96 19.09
C VAL A 362 -27.43 -2.24 20.53
N ALA A 363 -28.00 -1.53 21.52
CA ALA A 363 -27.64 -1.73 22.91
C ALA A 363 -28.74 -2.44 23.70
N GLY A 364 -28.40 -3.55 24.35
CA GLY A 364 -29.20 -4.20 25.38
C GLY A 364 -28.64 -3.94 26.78
N ASP A 365 -29.12 -4.69 27.77
CA ASP A 365 -28.67 -4.55 29.16
C ASP A 365 -27.25 -5.08 29.34
N GLY A 366 -26.28 -4.16 29.43
CA GLY A 366 -24.87 -4.47 29.70
C GLY A 366 -24.08 -5.01 28.50
N ALA A 367 -24.64 -4.98 27.29
CA ALA A 367 -23.97 -5.41 26.06
C ALA A 367 -24.52 -4.67 24.84
N SER A 368 -23.69 -4.48 23.82
CA SER A 368 -24.08 -3.91 22.52
C SER A 368 -23.55 -4.73 21.35
N LEU A 369 -24.30 -4.72 20.26
CA LEU A 369 -23.88 -5.15 18.93
C LEU A 369 -23.53 -3.92 18.09
N LEU A 370 -22.32 -3.86 17.57
CA LEU A 370 -21.94 -2.96 16.49
C LEU A 370 -22.35 -3.57 15.14
N VAL A 371 -22.84 -2.78 14.20
CA VAL A 371 -23.04 -3.19 12.80
C VAL A 371 -22.11 -2.36 11.94
N ASP A 372 -21.12 -3.02 11.36
CA ASP A 372 -20.04 -2.49 10.54
C ASP A 372 -19.06 -1.54 11.24
N THR A 373 -17.85 -1.48 10.68
CA THR A 373 -16.91 -0.38 10.93
C THR A 373 -16.86 0.53 9.70
N LEU A 374 -15.84 1.39 9.55
CA LEU A 374 -15.79 2.40 8.48
C LEU A 374 -14.50 2.28 7.65
N PHE A 375 -14.44 3.06 6.57
CA PHE A 375 -13.44 2.91 5.50
C PHE A 375 -11.99 3.16 5.89
N ASP A 376 -11.78 3.94 6.94
CA ASP A 376 -10.47 4.13 7.53
C ASP A 376 -10.50 4.15 9.06
N LEU A 377 -9.31 4.16 9.64
CA LEU A 377 -9.13 4.15 11.08
C LEU A 377 -9.55 5.46 11.75
N ALA A 378 -9.50 6.58 11.05
CA ALA A 378 -9.85 7.88 11.62
C ALA A 378 -11.37 8.00 11.78
N LEU A 379 -12.12 7.66 10.73
CA LEU A 379 -13.58 7.61 10.74
C LEU A 379 -14.09 6.61 11.77
N THR A 380 -13.51 5.41 11.81
CA THR A 380 -13.92 4.40 12.79
C THR A 380 -13.67 4.86 14.23
N ARG A 381 -12.53 5.50 14.53
CA ARG A 381 -12.27 6.06 15.87
C ARG A 381 -13.28 7.13 16.25
N GLU A 382 -13.59 8.04 15.34
CA GLU A 382 -14.58 9.08 15.57
C GLU A 382 -15.97 8.49 15.89
N MET A 383 -16.39 7.49 15.12
CA MET A 383 -17.64 6.77 15.37
C MET A 383 -17.64 6.10 16.74
N LEU A 384 -16.60 5.31 17.06
CA LEU A 384 -16.50 4.60 18.34
C LEU A 384 -16.49 5.59 19.52
N ASP A 385 -15.81 6.73 19.38
CA ASP A 385 -15.79 7.79 20.39
C ASP A 385 -17.17 8.41 20.59
N ALA A 386 -17.92 8.64 19.51
CA ALA A 386 -19.28 9.15 19.59
C ALA A 386 -20.27 8.15 20.21
N MET A 387 -20.01 6.84 20.10
CA MET A 387 -20.81 5.78 20.70
C MET A 387 -20.51 5.55 22.19
N ARG A 388 -19.39 6.07 22.73
CA ARG A 388 -18.98 5.92 24.14
C ARG A 388 -20.07 6.22 25.18
N PRO A 389 -20.89 7.28 25.05
CA PRO A 389 -21.94 7.56 26.04
C PRO A 389 -22.94 6.41 26.22
N VAL A 390 -23.11 5.56 25.21
CA VAL A 390 -23.90 4.32 25.28
C VAL A 390 -23.02 3.17 25.76
N THR A 391 -21.86 2.97 25.13
CA THR A 391 -21.03 1.77 25.30
C THR A 391 -20.26 1.72 26.61
N ASP A 392 -20.11 2.84 27.33
CA ASP A 392 -19.59 2.85 28.71
C ASP A 392 -20.51 2.08 29.67
N SER A 393 -21.81 2.01 29.39
CA SER A 393 -22.81 1.26 30.19
C SER A 393 -23.22 -0.08 29.57
N ALA A 394 -23.11 -0.20 28.25
CA ALA A 394 -23.41 -1.39 27.47
C ALA A 394 -22.27 -1.65 26.48
N PRO A 395 -21.13 -2.21 26.91
CA PRO A 395 -19.95 -2.38 26.07
C PRO A 395 -20.26 -3.17 24.80
N ILE A 396 -19.54 -2.87 23.72
CA ILE A 396 -19.62 -3.66 22.49
C ILE A 396 -19.06 -5.05 22.80
N THR A 397 -19.88 -6.09 22.68
CA THR A 397 -19.48 -7.50 22.87
C THR A 397 -19.39 -8.23 21.55
N ASP A 398 -20.17 -7.78 20.57
CA ASP A 398 -20.29 -8.39 19.26
C ASP A 398 -20.25 -7.30 18.18
N ALA A 399 -19.73 -7.64 17.01
CA ALA A 399 -19.83 -6.82 15.82
C ALA A 399 -20.30 -7.67 14.63
N LEU A 400 -21.38 -7.28 13.95
CA LEU A 400 -21.73 -7.83 12.64
C LEU A 400 -20.96 -7.04 11.57
N ILE A 401 -20.28 -7.76 10.68
CA ILE A 401 -19.78 -7.23 9.42
C ILE A 401 -20.71 -7.70 8.31
N THR A 402 -21.38 -6.75 7.68
CA THR A 402 -22.46 -7.03 6.72
C THR A 402 -21.92 -7.62 5.42
N HIS A 403 -20.79 -7.09 4.92
CA HIS A 403 -20.15 -7.53 3.69
C HIS A 403 -18.66 -7.11 3.64
N SER A 404 -17.96 -7.48 2.57
CA SER A 404 -16.49 -7.48 2.54
C SER A 404 -15.83 -6.16 2.12
N ASN A 405 -16.59 -5.13 1.75
CA ASN A 405 -16.00 -3.87 1.31
C ASN A 405 -15.24 -3.16 2.44
N GLY A 406 -14.24 -2.38 2.05
CA GLY A 406 -13.37 -1.69 2.98
C GLY A 406 -14.09 -0.71 3.90
N ASP A 407 -15.13 -0.05 3.39
CA ASP A 407 -15.97 0.89 4.13
C ASP A 407 -16.87 0.26 5.18
N HIS A 408 -16.79 -1.05 5.36
CA HIS A 408 -17.46 -1.79 6.42
C HIS A 408 -16.48 -2.60 7.30
N THR A 409 -15.23 -2.74 6.89
CA THR A 409 -14.28 -3.73 7.46
C THR A 409 -12.94 -3.15 7.94
N HIS A 410 -12.47 -2.05 7.36
CA HIS A 410 -11.12 -1.55 7.63
C HIS A 410 -10.91 -1.07 9.07
N GLY A 411 -11.99 -0.68 9.74
CA GLY A 411 -11.97 -0.28 11.14
C GLY A 411 -11.93 -1.44 12.14
N ASN A 412 -12.14 -2.69 11.72
CA ASN A 412 -12.31 -3.85 12.62
C ASN A 412 -11.15 -4.02 13.62
N GLN A 413 -9.92 -3.62 13.23
CA GLN A 413 -8.74 -3.71 14.09
C GLN A 413 -8.83 -2.84 15.36
N LEU A 414 -9.71 -1.83 15.36
CA LEU A 414 -9.87 -0.92 16.49
C LEU A 414 -10.81 -1.47 17.56
N LEU A 415 -11.55 -2.54 17.25
CA LEU A 415 -12.38 -3.24 18.22
C LEU A 415 -11.48 -4.01 19.19
N ASP A 416 -11.84 -4.01 20.48
CA ASP A 416 -11.11 -4.78 21.49
C ASP A 416 -11.07 -6.26 21.11
N ARG A 417 -10.00 -6.96 21.51
CA ARG A 417 -9.82 -8.39 21.18
C ARG A 417 -10.93 -9.28 21.76
N SER A 418 -11.61 -8.83 22.82
CA SER A 418 -12.75 -9.53 23.41
C SER A 418 -14.05 -9.38 22.63
N VAL A 419 -14.16 -8.41 21.72
CA VAL A 419 -15.33 -8.26 20.83
C VAL A 419 -15.34 -9.42 19.85
N ARG A 420 -16.43 -10.19 19.77
CA ARG A 420 -16.60 -11.25 18.78
C ARG A 420 -17.07 -10.65 17.45
N ILE A 421 -16.28 -10.81 16.38
CA ILE A 421 -16.69 -10.40 15.04
C ILE A 421 -17.47 -11.54 14.36
N ILE A 422 -18.67 -11.22 13.89
CA ILE A 422 -19.60 -12.12 13.20
C ILE A 422 -19.72 -11.66 11.75
N ALA A 423 -19.60 -12.58 10.79
CA ALA A 423 -19.86 -12.28 9.38
C ALA A 423 -20.43 -13.50 8.66
N ALA A 424 -21.06 -13.32 7.50
CA ALA A 424 -21.37 -14.46 6.65
C ALA A 424 -20.08 -15.17 6.22
N LYS A 425 -20.14 -16.47 5.95
CA LYS A 425 -18.97 -17.23 5.51
C LYS A 425 -18.33 -16.63 4.24
N GLY A 426 -19.13 -16.26 3.25
CA GLY A 426 -18.64 -15.62 2.02
C GLY A 426 -17.96 -14.27 2.28
N THR A 427 -18.48 -13.47 3.21
CA THR A 427 -17.88 -12.20 3.62
C THR A 427 -16.49 -12.43 4.23
N ALA A 428 -16.36 -13.41 5.13
CA ALA A 428 -15.08 -13.74 5.74
C ALA A 428 -14.07 -14.28 4.72
N GLU A 429 -14.53 -15.06 3.75
CA GLU A 429 -13.69 -15.56 2.64
C GLU A 429 -13.20 -14.42 1.74
N GLU A 430 -14.04 -13.45 1.41
CA GLU A 430 -13.64 -12.26 0.62
C GLU A 430 -12.69 -11.34 1.39
N ILE A 431 -12.87 -11.14 2.70
CA ILE A 431 -11.91 -10.37 3.52
C ILE A 431 -10.53 -11.06 3.52
N ALA A 432 -10.50 -12.39 3.57
CA ALA A 432 -9.25 -13.15 3.63
C ALA A 432 -8.46 -13.15 2.31
N HIS A 433 -9.15 -13.07 1.16
CA HIS A 433 -8.54 -13.22 -0.17
C HIS A 433 -8.72 -12.00 -1.06
N GLY A 434 -9.32 -10.93 -0.53
CA GLY A 434 -9.58 -9.69 -1.24
C GLY A 434 -8.34 -8.83 -1.41
N MET A 435 -8.54 -7.69 -2.07
CA MET A 435 -7.51 -6.67 -2.22
C MET A 435 -7.08 -6.16 -0.84
N GLN A 436 -5.77 -6.15 -0.57
CA GLN A 436 -5.26 -5.57 0.67
C GLN A 436 -5.53 -4.06 0.73
N PRO A 437 -5.91 -3.49 1.89
CA PRO A 437 -6.29 -2.08 2.03
C PRO A 437 -5.23 -1.10 1.54
N GLU A 438 -3.97 -1.45 1.76
CA GLU A 438 -2.79 -0.69 1.34
C GLU A 438 -2.81 -0.42 -0.17
N MET A 439 -3.33 -1.34 -0.97
CA MET A 439 -3.40 -1.19 -2.43
C MET A 439 -4.32 -0.04 -2.85
N LEU A 440 -5.29 0.37 -2.02
CA LEU A 440 -6.15 1.52 -2.31
C LEU A 440 -5.39 2.85 -2.33
N VAL A 441 -4.17 2.92 -1.78
CA VAL A 441 -3.29 4.08 -1.92
C VAL A 441 -3.03 4.41 -3.41
N MET A 442 -3.10 3.42 -4.31
CA MET A 442 -3.00 3.67 -5.76
C MET A 442 -4.05 4.66 -6.28
N THR A 443 -5.24 4.71 -5.68
CA THR A 443 -6.29 5.66 -6.07
C THR A 443 -5.93 7.11 -5.73
N GLN A 444 -4.94 7.30 -4.85
CA GLN A 444 -4.44 8.61 -4.43
C GLN A 444 -3.14 8.96 -5.17
N THR A 445 -2.29 7.97 -5.46
CA THR A 445 -0.94 8.18 -6.00
C THR A 445 -0.80 7.96 -7.50
N ALA A 446 -1.56 7.04 -8.12
CA ALA A 446 -1.38 6.69 -9.53
C ALA A 446 -1.77 7.83 -10.48
N ASP A 447 -1.14 7.85 -11.66
CA ASP A 447 -1.60 8.62 -12.82
C ASP A 447 -2.37 7.67 -13.76
N LEU A 448 -3.68 7.87 -13.82
CA LEU A 448 -4.63 7.11 -14.64
C LEU A 448 -5.10 7.94 -15.85
N GLY A 449 -4.38 9.01 -16.19
CA GLY A 449 -4.77 9.97 -17.22
C GLY A 449 -5.66 11.11 -16.69
N PRO A 450 -6.03 12.07 -17.54
CA PRO A 450 -6.59 13.35 -17.12
C PRO A 450 -7.97 13.28 -16.46
N VAL A 451 -8.77 12.26 -16.83
CA VAL A 451 -10.14 12.10 -16.32
C VAL A 451 -10.15 11.22 -15.08
N ALA A 452 -9.67 9.98 -15.21
CA ALA A 452 -9.71 8.99 -14.14
C ALA A 452 -8.92 9.44 -12.90
N THR A 453 -7.74 10.04 -13.06
CA THR A 453 -6.92 10.53 -11.93
C THR A 453 -7.68 11.49 -11.04
N ARG A 454 -8.36 12.48 -11.64
CA ARG A 454 -9.17 13.43 -10.88
C ARG A 454 -10.35 12.73 -10.21
N TYR A 455 -11.06 11.89 -10.96
CA TYR A 455 -12.22 11.16 -10.46
C TYR A 455 -11.91 10.32 -9.21
N VAL A 456 -10.80 9.57 -9.22
CA VAL A 456 -10.40 8.74 -8.07
C VAL A 456 -9.87 9.59 -6.92
N ARG A 457 -9.07 10.63 -7.17
CA ARG A 457 -8.56 11.51 -6.11
C ARG A 457 -9.66 12.29 -5.41
N ASP A 458 -10.68 12.74 -6.15
CA ASP A 458 -11.83 13.46 -5.58
C ASP A 458 -12.67 12.56 -4.66
N ARG A 459 -12.79 11.26 -4.98
CA ARG A 459 -13.58 10.27 -4.21
C ARG A 459 -12.81 9.66 -3.05
N PHE A 460 -11.56 9.27 -3.27
CA PHE A 460 -10.77 8.50 -2.30
C PHE A 460 -9.73 9.34 -1.54
N GLY A 461 -9.43 10.56 -1.99
CA GLY A 461 -8.47 11.47 -1.34
C GLY A 461 -8.80 11.87 0.11
N PRO A 462 -10.07 11.93 0.54
CA PRO A 462 -10.40 12.20 1.95
C PRO A 462 -9.95 11.13 2.94
N PHE A 463 -9.79 9.88 2.51
CA PHE A 463 -9.51 8.73 3.38
C PHE A 463 -8.01 8.50 3.61
N ASP A 464 -7.67 7.78 4.68
CA ASP A 464 -6.30 7.35 4.97
C ASP A 464 -6.20 5.82 5.04
N PHE A 465 -5.64 5.21 3.98
CA PHE A 465 -5.51 3.75 3.91
C PHE A 465 -4.24 3.21 4.57
N SER A 466 -3.40 4.07 5.16
CA SER A 466 -2.15 3.66 5.78
C SER A 466 -2.36 2.98 7.13
N GLY A 467 -1.59 1.91 7.39
CA GLY A 467 -1.57 1.21 8.68
C GLY A 467 -2.86 0.45 9.02
N ILE A 468 -3.68 0.13 8.02
CA ILE A 468 -4.82 -0.77 8.15
C ILE A 468 -4.31 -2.20 8.04
N SER A 469 -4.63 -3.01 9.04
CA SER A 469 -4.44 -4.46 9.09
C SER A 469 -5.81 -5.11 9.23
N LEU A 470 -6.17 -5.98 8.30
CA LEU A 470 -7.48 -6.61 8.29
C LEU A 470 -7.67 -7.51 9.53
N ARG A 471 -8.76 -7.30 10.26
CA ARG A 471 -9.25 -8.22 11.30
C ARG A 471 -10.53 -8.89 10.79
N ASN A 472 -10.43 -10.19 10.56
CA ASN A 472 -11.52 -11.00 10.02
C ASN A 472 -12.47 -11.51 11.12
N ALA A 473 -13.55 -12.19 10.73
CA ALA A 473 -14.56 -12.73 11.61
C ALA A 473 -14.03 -13.85 12.53
N ASP A 474 -14.49 -13.82 13.78
CA ASP A 474 -14.24 -14.86 14.79
C ASP A 474 -15.32 -15.96 14.71
N HIS A 475 -16.51 -15.63 14.19
CA HIS A 475 -17.64 -16.54 14.01
C HIS A 475 -18.31 -16.29 12.67
N THR A 476 -18.53 -17.35 11.90
CA THR A 476 -19.24 -17.28 10.62
C THR A 476 -20.60 -17.96 10.67
N PHE A 477 -21.52 -17.51 9.83
CA PHE A 477 -22.81 -18.15 9.57
C PHE A 477 -23.08 -18.23 8.06
N ASP A 478 -23.95 -19.15 7.64
CA ASP A 478 -24.25 -19.36 6.22
C ASP A 478 -25.54 -18.62 5.79
N ASP A 479 -26.69 -18.94 6.43
CA ASP A 479 -28.00 -18.42 6.04
C ASP A 479 -28.57 -17.42 7.07
N GLU A 480 -28.80 -17.88 8.30
CA GLU A 480 -29.33 -17.07 9.39
C GLU A 480 -28.65 -17.38 10.72
N LEU A 481 -28.54 -16.37 11.57
CA LEU A 481 -28.08 -16.50 12.94
C LEU A 481 -28.88 -15.55 13.83
N THR A 482 -29.47 -16.07 14.90
CA THR A 482 -30.08 -15.22 15.93
C THR A 482 -29.13 -15.11 17.11
N ILE A 483 -28.85 -13.89 17.54
CA ILE A 483 -28.04 -13.60 18.72
C ILE A 483 -28.84 -12.83 19.76
N GLU A 484 -28.42 -12.94 21.01
CA GLU A 484 -28.94 -12.16 22.12
C GLU A 484 -27.94 -11.08 22.52
N VAL A 485 -28.40 -9.83 22.62
CA VAL A 485 -27.62 -8.66 23.02
C VAL A 485 -28.26 -8.10 24.28
N GLY A 486 -27.77 -8.49 25.46
CA GLY A 486 -28.27 -8.00 26.75
C GLY A 486 -29.80 -8.10 26.91
N GLY A 487 -30.38 -9.28 26.65
CA GLY A 487 -31.82 -9.53 26.70
C GLY A 487 -32.59 -9.23 25.40
N ARG A 488 -31.94 -8.66 24.37
CA ARG A 488 -32.57 -8.32 23.09
C ARG A 488 -32.23 -9.33 21.99
N GLU A 489 -33.24 -9.81 21.28
CA GLU A 489 -33.06 -10.66 20.10
C GLU A 489 -32.64 -9.82 18.87
N VAL A 490 -31.56 -10.21 18.21
CA VAL A 490 -31.15 -9.66 16.91
C VAL A 490 -31.01 -10.81 15.90
N ARG A 491 -31.69 -10.69 14.76
CA ARG A 491 -31.66 -11.67 13.67
C ARG A 491 -30.71 -11.20 12.59
N LEU A 492 -29.68 -11.98 12.33
CA LEU A 492 -28.70 -11.76 11.28
C LEU A 492 -29.08 -12.67 10.11
N LEU A 493 -29.26 -12.10 8.93
CA LEU A 493 -29.68 -12.85 7.73
C LEU A 493 -28.68 -12.55 6.61
N ASN A 494 -28.11 -13.58 6.01
CA ASN A 494 -27.33 -13.46 4.80
C ASN A 494 -28.27 -13.57 3.60
N LEU A 495 -28.40 -12.48 2.85
CA LEU A 495 -29.28 -12.38 1.67
C LEU A 495 -28.49 -12.33 0.36
N GLY A 496 -27.16 -12.44 0.43
CA GLY A 496 -26.28 -12.50 -0.72
C GLY A 496 -26.19 -13.90 -1.36
N PRO A 497 -25.45 -14.05 -2.48
CA PRO A 497 -24.67 -13.01 -3.14
C PRO A 497 -25.55 -12.00 -3.87
N ALA A 498 -25.24 -10.72 -3.72
CA ALA A 498 -25.94 -9.60 -4.34
C ALA A 498 -24.97 -8.45 -4.65
N HIS A 499 -24.64 -7.63 -3.65
CA HIS A 499 -23.66 -6.56 -3.80
C HIS A 499 -22.24 -7.15 -3.86
N THR A 500 -21.92 -8.04 -2.90
CA THR A 500 -20.70 -8.87 -2.84
C THR A 500 -21.04 -10.36 -2.86
N ALA A 501 -20.07 -11.26 -2.61
CA ALA A 501 -20.35 -12.70 -2.55
C ALA A 501 -21.24 -13.10 -1.36
N ALA A 502 -21.34 -12.27 -0.32
CA ALA A 502 -22.31 -12.45 0.76
C ALA A 502 -22.64 -11.11 1.41
N ASP A 503 -23.94 -10.86 1.62
CA ASP A 503 -24.45 -9.57 2.06
C ASP A 503 -25.47 -9.80 3.18
N SER A 504 -25.10 -9.40 4.39
CA SER A 504 -25.89 -9.64 5.61
C SER A 504 -26.66 -8.41 6.07
N VAL A 505 -27.80 -8.65 6.69
CA VAL A 505 -28.62 -7.63 7.36
C VAL A 505 -28.81 -7.98 8.83
N ALA A 506 -29.00 -6.96 9.68
CA ALA A 506 -29.37 -7.15 11.08
C ALA A 506 -30.77 -6.58 11.35
N HIS A 507 -31.71 -7.45 11.71
CA HIS A 507 -33.06 -7.08 12.08
C HIS A 507 -33.23 -7.12 13.60
N VAL A 508 -33.75 -6.02 14.17
CA VAL A 508 -34.02 -5.82 15.60
C VAL A 508 -35.54 -5.70 15.78
N PRO A 509 -36.27 -6.82 15.96
CA PRO A 509 -37.73 -6.84 15.82
C PRO A 509 -38.47 -6.01 16.88
N ASP A 510 -37.98 -5.98 18.12
CA ASP A 510 -38.61 -5.23 19.21
C ASP A 510 -38.52 -3.71 19.01
N ALA A 511 -37.43 -3.24 18.40
CA ALA A 511 -37.21 -1.83 18.05
C ALA A 511 -37.77 -1.45 16.68
N GLY A 512 -38.12 -2.42 15.83
CA GLY A 512 -38.59 -2.18 14.46
C GLY A 512 -37.51 -1.59 13.54
N VAL A 513 -36.24 -1.97 13.74
CA VAL A 513 -35.09 -1.43 12.98
C VAL A 513 -34.42 -2.53 12.17
N LEU A 514 -34.11 -2.23 10.90
CA LEU A 514 -33.31 -3.08 10.01
C LEU A 514 -32.05 -2.34 9.57
N PHE A 515 -30.87 -2.91 9.81
CA PHE A 515 -29.62 -2.48 9.19
C PHE A 515 -29.38 -3.30 7.93
N ALA A 516 -29.32 -2.64 6.78
CA ALA A 516 -29.33 -3.31 5.47
C ALA A 516 -27.93 -3.47 4.84
N GLY A 517 -26.89 -2.84 5.40
CA GLY A 517 -25.58 -2.74 4.74
C GLY A 517 -25.72 -2.24 3.30
N ASP A 518 -24.82 -2.67 2.43
CA ASP A 518 -24.83 -2.28 1.01
C ASP A 518 -25.85 -3.03 0.17
N LEU A 519 -26.82 -3.73 0.78
CA LEU A 519 -28.04 -4.08 0.04
C LEU A 519 -28.93 -2.86 -0.20
N LEU A 520 -28.63 -1.71 0.41
CA LEU A 520 -29.43 -0.50 0.27
C LEU A 520 -28.56 0.77 0.13
N PHE A 521 -28.77 1.48 -0.98
CA PHE A 521 -28.20 2.80 -1.28
C PHE A 521 -29.36 3.79 -1.51
N ILE A 522 -29.52 4.79 -0.64
CA ILE A 522 -30.65 5.73 -0.70
C ILE A 522 -30.20 7.06 -1.27
N GLY A 523 -30.76 7.44 -2.43
CA GLY A 523 -30.32 8.62 -3.18
C GLY A 523 -28.95 8.49 -3.82
N CYS A 524 -28.32 7.31 -3.71
CA CYS A 524 -27.06 6.95 -4.31
C CYS A 524 -27.28 5.73 -5.20
N THR A 525 -26.52 5.65 -6.30
CA THR A 525 -26.63 4.53 -7.24
C THR A 525 -26.00 3.28 -6.63
N PRO A 526 -26.74 2.15 -6.51
CA PRO A 526 -26.18 0.87 -6.09
C PRO A 526 -25.07 0.41 -7.04
N ILE A 527 -24.11 -0.36 -6.55
CA ILE A 527 -23.04 -0.95 -7.37
C ILE A 527 -23.03 -2.47 -7.23
N VAL A 528 -23.05 -3.21 -8.33
CA VAL A 528 -23.17 -4.67 -8.34
C VAL A 528 -21.81 -5.28 -8.66
N TRP A 529 -21.02 -5.60 -7.64
CA TRP A 529 -19.70 -6.23 -7.85
C TRP A 529 -19.81 -7.71 -8.18
N ALA A 530 -20.64 -8.44 -7.41
CA ALA A 530 -20.81 -9.88 -7.57
C ALA A 530 -22.07 -10.24 -8.37
N GLY A 531 -23.24 -9.73 -7.94
CA GLY A 531 -24.53 -10.17 -8.47
C GLY A 531 -24.84 -11.64 -8.15
N PRO A 532 -25.82 -12.25 -8.84
CA PRO A 532 -26.60 -11.68 -9.92
C PRO A 532 -27.60 -10.62 -9.46
N ILE A 533 -27.95 -9.67 -10.34
CA ILE A 533 -28.93 -8.62 -10.02
C ILE A 533 -30.27 -9.19 -9.52
N ALA A 534 -30.69 -10.34 -10.07
CA ALA A 534 -31.93 -11.01 -9.64
C ALA A 534 -31.91 -11.45 -8.17
N ASN A 535 -30.75 -11.84 -7.63
CA ASN A 535 -30.63 -12.19 -6.22
C ASN A 535 -30.80 -10.96 -5.33
N TRP A 536 -30.25 -9.80 -5.74
CA TRP A 536 -30.44 -8.55 -5.00
C TRP A 536 -31.91 -8.10 -5.02
N VAL A 537 -32.63 -8.29 -6.12
CA VAL A 537 -34.08 -8.06 -6.16
C VAL A 537 -34.81 -8.97 -5.14
N ALA A 538 -34.42 -10.24 -5.04
CA ALA A 538 -34.98 -11.17 -4.04
C ALA A 538 -34.60 -10.77 -2.59
N ALA A 539 -33.39 -10.27 -2.37
CA ALA A 539 -32.97 -9.72 -1.08
C ALA A 539 -33.82 -8.50 -0.68
N CYS A 540 -34.16 -7.62 -1.63
CA CYS A 540 -35.10 -6.52 -1.38
C CYS A 540 -36.48 -7.04 -0.97
N ASP A 541 -36.99 -8.06 -1.66
CA ASP A 541 -38.29 -8.69 -1.33
C ASP A 541 -38.27 -9.33 0.07
N ALA A 542 -37.16 -9.99 0.45
CA ALA A 542 -36.96 -10.54 1.79
C ALA A 542 -36.93 -9.44 2.86
N MET A 543 -36.21 -8.34 2.64
CA MET A 543 -36.16 -7.21 3.57
C MET A 543 -37.53 -6.53 3.74
N ILE A 544 -38.31 -6.37 2.66
CA ILE A 544 -39.68 -5.84 2.75
C ILE A 544 -40.56 -6.75 3.61
N ALA A 545 -40.39 -8.08 3.52
CA ALA A 545 -41.16 -9.05 4.29
C ALA A 545 -40.84 -9.04 5.80
N LEU A 546 -39.73 -8.44 6.23
CA LEU A 546 -39.40 -8.26 7.65
C LEU A 546 -40.28 -7.18 8.33
N ASP A 547 -40.95 -6.32 7.55
CA ASP A 547 -41.89 -5.28 8.01
C ASP A 547 -41.28 -4.29 9.04
N ALA A 548 -39.99 -3.99 8.90
CA ALA A 548 -39.31 -3.00 9.73
C ALA A 548 -39.67 -1.56 9.29
N PRO A 549 -40.28 -0.72 10.16
CA PRO A 549 -40.67 0.64 9.80
C PRO A 549 -39.49 1.62 9.64
N THR A 550 -38.33 1.27 10.21
CA THR A 550 -37.09 2.06 10.11
C THR A 550 -35.98 1.21 9.52
N VAL A 551 -35.36 1.69 8.45
CA VAL A 551 -34.29 0.99 7.74
C VAL A 551 -33.06 1.89 7.65
N VAL A 552 -31.92 1.39 8.12
CA VAL A 552 -30.61 2.06 8.03
C VAL A 552 -29.87 1.45 6.82
N PRO A 553 -29.69 2.20 5.71
CA PRO A 553 -28.93 1.71 4.57
C PRO A 553 -27.43 1.74 4.85
N GLY A 554 -26.64 1.00 4.06
CA GLY A 554 -25.18 1.16 4.03
C GLY A 554 -24.77 2.53 3.51
N HIS A 555 -25.53 3.11 2.57
CA HIS A 555 -25.27 4.45 2.05
C HIS A 555 -26.54 5.30 1.93
N GLY A 556 -26.45 6.58 2.33
CA GLY A 556 -27.56 7.53 2.23
C GLY A 556 -28.38 7.68 3.53
N PRO A 557 -29.49 8.42 3.50
CA PRO A 557 -30.28 8.69 4.70
C PRO A 557 -31.09 7.48 5.20
N VAL A 558 -31.39 7.48 6.51
CA VAL A 558 -32.33 6.52 7.11
C VAL A 558 -33.70 6.63 6.44
N THR A 559 -34.25 5.46 6.12
CA THR A 559 -35.43 5.28 5.26
C THR A 559 -36.40 4.24 5.85
N ASP A 560 -37.26 3.68 5.01
CA ASP A 560 -38.26 2.67 5.33
C ASP A 560 -38.48 1.70 4.14
N PRO A 561 -39.52 0.84 4.17
CA PRO A 561 -39.77 -0.08 3.07
C PRO A 561 -39.94 0.57 1.69
N ASP A 562 -40.29 1.87 1.58
CA ASP A 562 -40.35 2.55 0.28
C ASP A 562 -38.94 2.79 -0.29
N GLY A 563 -37.95 3.04 0.56
CA GLY A 563 -36.54 3.10 0.15
C GLY A 563 -36.06 1.78 -0.44
N ILE A 564 -36.45 0.64 0.17
CA ILE A 564 -36.13 -0.70 -0.35
C ILE A 564 -36.80 -0.91 -1.71
N ARG A 565 -38.07 -0.50 -1.87
CA ARG A 565 -38.79 -0.58 -3.16
C ARG A 565 -38.13 0.26 -4.25
N ALA A 566 -37.59 1.42 -3.92
CA ALA A 566 -36.88 2.28 -4.87
C ALA A 566 -35.60 1.61 -5.39
N VAL A 567 -34.78 1.04 -4.50
CA VAL A 567 -33.56 0.30 -4.91
C VAL A 567 -33.91 -0.94 -5.73
N ARG A 568 -34.92 -1.69 -5.30
CA ARG A 568 -35.45 -2.82 -6.09
C ARG A 568 -35.88 -2.40 -7.49
N GLY A 569 -36.60 -1.27 -7.60
CA GLY A 569 -37.05 -0.70 -8.88
C GLY A 569 -35.88 -0.34 -9.80
N TYR A 570 -34.83 0.29 -9.25
CA TYR A 570 -33.60 0.60 -9.98
C TYR A 570 -32.94 -0.67 -10.55
N LEU A 571 -32.77 -1.70 -9.72
CA LEU A 571 -32.13 -2.95 -10.12
C LEU A 571 -32.88 -3.64 -11.26
N VAL A 572 -34.21 -3.71 -11.18
CA VAL A 572 -35.06 -4.24 -12.25
C VAL A 572 -34.91 -3.40 -13.52
N HIS A 573 -34.97 -2.07 -13.39
CA HIS A 573 -34.85 -1.16 -14.53
C HIS A 573 -33.51 -1.34 -15.27
N VAL A 574 -32.38 -1.36 -14.56
CA VAL A 574 -31.06 -1.55 -15.18
C VAL A 574 -30.94 -2.92 -15.84
N ALA A 575 -31.44 -3.98 -15.20
CA ALA A 575 -31.43 -5.32 -15.78
C ALA A 575 -32.23 -5.37 -17.10
N GLU A 576 -33.43 -4.80 -17.12
CA GLU A 576 -34.29 -4.75 -18.31
C GLU A 576 -33.65 -3.93 -19.45
N GLN A 577 -33.06 -2.76 -19.14
CA GLN A 577 -32.36 -1.94 -20.13
C GLN A 577 -31.14 -2.67 -20.71
N ALA A 578 -30.31 -3.27 -19.86
CA ALA A 578 -29.12 -4.01 -20.29
C ALA A 578 -29.50 -5.22 -21.15
N GLU A 579 -30.52 -5.99 -20.77
CA GLU A 579 -31.03 -7.11 -21.57
C GLU A 579 -31.61 -6.67 -22.92
N ALA A 580 -32.32 -5.54 -22.95
CA ALA A 580 -32.85 -5.00 -24.19
C ALA A 580 -31.73 -4.56 -25.15
N ALA A 581 -30.65 -3.97 -24.61
CA ALA A 581 -29.45 -3.63 -25.37
C ALA A 581 -28.70 -4.88 -25.87
N TYR A 582 -28.54 -5.89 -25.01
CA TYR A 582 -27.90 -7.16 -25.36
C TYR A 582 -28.65 -7.86 -26.51
N ARG A 583 -29.99 -7.93 -26.45
CA ARG A 583 -30.83 -8.48 -27.53
C ARG A 583 -30.71 -7.74 -28.86
N LYS A 584 -30.31 -6.46 -28.84
CA LYS A 584 -30.03 -5.66 -30.05
C LYS A 584 -28.60 -5.89 -30.59
N GLY A 585 -27.78 -6.69 -29.93
CA GLY A 585 -26.40 -6.96 -30.31
C GLY A 585 -25.42 -5.85 -29.94
N LEU A 586 -25.80 -4.95 -29.01
CA LEU A 586 -24.90 -3.92 -28.50
C LEU A 586 -23.93 -4.53 -27.50
N SER A 587 -22.67 -4.08 -27.52
CA SER A 587 -21.69 -4.37 -26.47
C SER A 587 -22.12 -3.74 -25.13
N PHE A 588 -21.57 -4.23 -24.01
CA PHE A 588 -21.87 -3.66 -22.70
C PHE A 588 -21.46 -2.18 -22.59
N VAL A 589 -20.41 -1.78 -23.30
CA VAL A 589 -19.94 -0.39 -23.37
C VAL A 589 -20.97 0.49 -24.06
N GLU A 590 -21.47 0.07 -25.23
CA GLU A 590 -22.52 0.78 -25.95
C GLU A 590 -23.83 0.82 -25.15
N ALA A 591 -24.16 -0.26 -24.46
CA ALA A 591 -25.32 -0.32 -23.58
C ALA A 591 -25.21 0.64 -22.40
N ALA A 592 -24.06 0.69 -21.73
CA ALA A 592 -23.82 1.61 -20.62
C ALA A 592 -23.79 3.07 -21.09
N ASP A 593 -23.14 3.38 -22.22
CA ASP A 593 -23.11 4.72 -22.79
C ASP A 593 -24.52 5.19 -23.19
N GLY A 594 -25.37 4.30 -23.69
CA GLY A 594 -26.73 4.60 -24.16
C GLY A 594 -27.85 4.41 -23.13
N ILE A 595 -27.55 4.03 -21.88
CA ILE A 595 -28.57 3.69 -20.90
C ILE A 595 -29.40 4.93 -20.52
N ASP A 596 -30.73 4.73 -20.45
CA ASP A 596 -31.67 5.69 -19.89
C ASP A 596 -31.93 5.28 -18.43
N LEU A 597 -31.55 6.13 -17.48
CA LEU A 597 -31.75 5.90 -16.06
C LEU A 597 -33.14 6.33 -15.56
N GLY A 598 -33.97 6.96 -16.40
CA GLY A 598 -35.31 7.40 -16.03
C GLY A 598 -35.31 8.27 -14.78
N GLU A 599 -36.16 7.92 -13.81
CA GLU A 599 -36.29 8.64 -12.53
C GLU A 599 -35.03 8.54 -11.64
N TYR A 600 -34.19 7.52 -11.86
CA TYR A 600 -32.95 7.28 -11.09
C TYR A 600 -31.78 8.15 -11.56
N ALA A 601 -31.93 8.92 -12.65
CA ALA A 601 -30.86 9.73 -13.23
C ALA A 601 -30.32 10.83 -12.30
N THR A 602 -31.07 11.17 -11.24
CA THR A 602 -30.71 12.19 -10.25
C THR A 602 -29.98 11.62 -9.03
N TRP A 603 -29.85 10.30 -8.91
CA TRP A 603 -29.13 9.69 -7.81
C TRP A 603 -27.62 9.97 -7.92
N LEU A 604 -26.98 10.15 -6.76
CA LEU A 604 -25.54 10.31 -6.68
C LEU A 604 -24.81 9.11 -7.29
N ASP A 605 -23.61 9.37 -7.81
CA ASP A 605 -22.73 8.36 -8.39
C ASP A 605 -23.35 7.52 -9.52
N ALA A 606 -24.16 8.17 -10.37
CA ALA A 606 -24.84 7.54 -11.50
C ALA A 606 -23.90 6.73 -12.41
N GLU A 607 -22.61 7.05 -12.46
CA GLU A 607 -21.60 6.30 -13.21
C GLU A 607 -21.43 4.85 -12.75
N ARG A 608 -21.88 4.48 -11.53
CA ARG A 608 -21.94 3.08 -11.05
C ARG A 608 -22.78 2.18 -11.96
N VAL A 609 -23.67 2.76 -12.77
CA VAL A 609 -24.41 2.02 -13.80
C VAL A 609 -23.50 1.28 -14.79
N VAL A 610 -22.29 1.76 -15.05
CA VAL A 610 -21.33 1.08 -15.94
C VAL A 610 -20.99 -0.30 -15.41
N VAL A 611 -20.75 -0.42 -14.09
CA VAL A 611 -20.47 -1.70 -13.42
C VAL A 611 -21.72 -2.59 -13.42
N ASN A 612 -22.90 -2.01 -13.17
CA ASN A 612 -24.15 -2.77 -13.12
C ASN A 612 -24.52 -3.36 -14.49
N VAL A 613 -24.36 -2.59 -15.57
CA VAL A 613 -24.56 -3.07 -16.95
C VAL A 613 -23.51 -4.11 -17.31
N TYR A 614 -22.24 -3.85 -16.97
CA TYR A 614 -21.16 -4.81 -17.18
C TYR A 614 -21.46 -6.16 -16.51
N GLN A 615 -21.89 -6.14 -15.25
CA GLN A 615 -22.16 -7.36 -14.51
C GLN A 615 -23.40 -8.08 -15.03
N ARG A 616 -24.46 -7.35 -15.43
CA ARG A 616 -25.60 -7.98 -16.13
C ARG A 616 -25.18 -8.64 -17.44
N TYR A 617 -24.27 -8.04 -18.20
CA TYR A 617 -23.74 -8.65 -19.43
C TYR A 617 -22.95 -9.94 -19.14
N ARG A 618 -22.20 -10.01 -18.03
CA ARG A 618 -21.55 -11.25 -17.59
C ARG A 618 -22.53 -12.34 -17.19
N GLU A 619 -23.67 -11.98 -16.60
CA GLU A 619 -24.74 -12.92 -16.29
C GLU A 619 -25.42 -13.47 -17.56
N LEU A 620 -25.57 -12.65 -18.59
CA LEU A 620 -26.18 -13.04 -19.87
C LEU A 620 -25.23 -13.83 -20.77
N ASP A 621 -23.94 -13.50 -20.75
CA ASP A 621 -22.92 -14.09 -21.61
C ASP A 621 -21.62 -14.37 -20.83
N PRO A 622 -21.35 -15.65 -20.50
CA PRO A 622 -20.11 -16.07 -19.85
C PRO A 622 -18.84 -15.76 -20.66
N GLY A 623 -18.96 -15.45 -21.96
CA GLY A 623 -17.86 -15.00 -22.81
C GLY A 623 -17.49 -13.52 -22.63
N THR A 624 -18.26 -12.75 -21.86
CA THR A 624 -17.95 -11.35 -21.54
C THR A 624 -16.64 -11.27 -20.75
N PRO A 625 -15.61 -10.51 -21.21
CA PRO A 625 -14.32 -10.46 -20.55
C PRO A 625 -14.38 -10.02 -19.08
N GLN A 626 -13.59 -10.67 -18.22
CA GLN A 626 -13.37 -10.19 -16.87
C GLN A 626 -12.45 -8.96 -16.89
N LEU A 627 -12.90 -7.86 -16.30
CA LEU A 627 -12.17 -6.60 -16.23
C LEU A 627 -11.66 -6.37 -14.80
N PRO A 628 -10.46 -5.81 -14.62
CA PRO A 628 -9.97 -5.43 -13.30
C PRO A 628 -10.76 -4.23 -12.76
N ALA A 629 -10.87 -4.14 -11.43
CA ALA A 629 -11.60 -3.07 -10.74
C ALA A 629 -11.18 -1.65 -11.17
N MET A 630 -9.87 -1.39 -11.30
CA MET A 630 -9.35 -0.11 -11.77
C MET A 630 -9.74 0.21 -13.23
N GLY A 631 -9.88 -0.83 -14.06
CA GLY A 631 -10.38 -0.67 -15.43
C GLY A 631 -11.84 -0.21 -15.43
N LEU A 632 -12.67 -0.83 -14.59
CA LEU A 632 -14.07 -0.43 -14.42
C LEU A 632 -14.19 1.00 -13.86
N LEU A 633 -13.43 1.35 -12.82
CA LEU A 633 -13.39 2.72 -12.28
C LEU A 633 -12.99 3.76 -13.34
N SER A 634 -12.03 3.43 -14.21
CA SER A 634 -11.65 4.31 -15.32
C SER A 634 -12.80 4.49 -16.31
N MET A 635 -13.55 3.43 -16.62
CA MET A 635 -14.73 3.52 -17.49
C MET A 635 -15.86 4.34 -16.87
N GLN A 636 -16.07 4.23 -15.55
CA GLN A 636 -17.01 5.05 -14.81
C GLN A 636 -16.63 6.54 -14.87
N ALA A 637 -15.36 6.86 -14.68
CA ALA A 637 -14.84 8.22 -14.77
C ALA A 637 -15.09 8.83 -16.16
N GLU A 638 -14.80 8.08 -17.22
CA GLU A 638 -15.05 8.50 -18.60
C GLU A 638 -16.55 8.66 -18.90
N TRP A 639 -17.39 7.74 -18.41
CA TRP A 639 -18.84 7.84 -18.56
C TRP A 639 -19.39 9.11 -17.89
N LEU A 640 -18.92 9.42 -16.69
CA LEU A 640 -19.32 10.63 -15.96
C LEU A 640 -18.87 11.89 -16.69
N ALA A 641 -17.62 11.92 -17.18
CA ALA A 641 -17.06 13.07 -17.88
C ALA A 641 -17.78 13.41 -19.18
N LYS A 642 -18.39 12.42 -19.87
CA LYS A 642 -19.22 12.66 -21.07
C LYS A 642 -20.56 13.34 -20.74
N ARG A 643 -21.02 13.29 -19.49
CA ARG A 643 -22.38 13.67 -19.06
C ARG A 643 -22.41 14.86 -18.10
N GLY A 644 -21.25 15.36 -17.66
CA GLY A 644 -21.07 16.48 -16.71
C GLY A 644 -20.53 17.78 -17.29
#